data_AF-A0A7V3WJY7-F1
#
_entry.id   AF-A0A7V3WJY7-F1
#
_cell.length_a   1.000
_cell.length_b   1.000
_cell.length_c   1.000
_cell.angle_alpha   90.00
_cell.angle_beta   90.00
_cell.angle_gamma   90.00
#
_symmetry.space_group_name_H-M   'P 1'
#
loop_
_entity.id
_entity.type
_entity.pdbx_description
1 polymer ?
#
loop_
_entity_poly.entity_id
_entity_poly.type
_entity_poly.pdbx_seq_one_letter_code
_entity_poly.pdbx_strand_id
1 'polypeptide(L)'
;MAKIVGTTRHGSGIPLGGIGTGTVEIWDDGMFHDWQIFNMGRWSPASEECFFKRGVNKCGETDERDLLFSERIKVAEQAIKSEILAPQDLIFAIRVKEEGKEPVVRYLGHDPEIVEMHVASWRQCVEVIEYDGRFPVATLTYKDSSLPLQVQAEVFSSFLPSDEKNSGIPGFYMNFKLKNMAKKRVEASIMGILKNPASKMGSDELLRHYSYKDGDSVYIKLCSDNVMKDAPNYGDMTFAVTGGEIGNINICNWHGRRADRELWNDWGSALVSYFYDFRDKGNIFSSDRTSPVKNLYRSDLTGLSAEDKERLLEELLTDALIRNFYDRIREYSPAEVESKDFIDRFLHHALVVSPTRWPKVEERGWDSVLCSKVTLSPMGSEEILFTVSWYYPNHYSPNVGNMGHMYENWFADSLEVNRYLVENFVEFYNKTLSFRDSLYCSTIGEIAVEAIGSQLTTLFKSSWWLKDGLFGIWEGLGSCGFHTTDVSYYGTYPIITLFPDLQKTQMLQGAKYQNEAGRVHHTFLDDFFHVDIDSYERVDMNPQFVMMAYRDYVLTGDEEYIRRLWPYILKAMNNTALLDADGDGLPDKDCEKQTYDVWNLSGCPSYIGSLWLGALYCAIKVARLMGDEQKADEWSRIYEKGKDSFKKLLWNGEYYNLWVDPETGKKDESCMADQISGEGFLRINGIGSFLDDNHVKELLATIFKYNYSVEDGLMNARVFKDRQCSIHTYKSFHAIVPWSGVEYLMAGFMIQNGLVGEAYEIIENIHKRYFYSGKFWRHMECGENYYRALSSWSIMVAFAGFKWDGVSKSITFNPFVSPKDFNILFAVPGVWGTYKQKNTRREKYISLYITSGKLELSQIELPSFWGTEIKLSCNGITLKADITEAGGMVRLVLPEKLALPAGAEVIIEREQYNT
;
A
#
# COMPACT_ATOMS: atom_id res chain seq x y z
N MET A 1 30.15 17.53 18.65
CA MET A 1 30.51 16.21 19.21
C MET A 1 29.63 15.18 18.53
N ALA A 2 30.23 14.11 17.98
CA ALA A 2 29.48 12.99 17.40
C ALA A 2 28.79 12.20 18.52
N LYS A 3 27.61 12.68 18.93
CA LYS A 3 26.67 11.91 19.72
C LYS A 3 25.50 11.61 18.79
N ILE A 4 25.59 10.48 18.09
CA ILE A 4 24.46 9.90 17.35
C ILE A 4 23.55 9.33 18.42
N VAL A 5 22.52 10.07 18.81
CA VAL A 5 21.38 9.52 19.55
C VAL A 5 20.34 9.20 18.48
N GLY A 6 20.54 8.10 17.76
CA GLY A 6 19.52 7.55 16.88
C GLY A 6 18.43 6.91 17.74
N THR A 7 17.15 7.15 17.45
CA THR A 7 16.08 6.38 18.09
C THR A 7 15.85 5.05 17.38
N THR A 8 15.73 5.02 16.04
CA THR A 8 15.82 3.86 15.12
C THR A 8 15.77 4.43 13.68
N ARG A 9 16.55 3.93 12.71
CA ARG A 9 16.35 4.24 11.27
C ARG A 9 15.24 3.35 10.74
N HIS A 10 14.25 3.91 10.05
CA HIS A 10 13.18 3.08 9.48
C HIS A 10 13.64 2.47 8.14
N GLY A 11 13.48 1.15 8.00
CA GLY A 11 13.69 0.39 6.77
C GLY A 11 12.39 0.11 6.04
N SER A 12 11.45 1.06 6.09
CA SER A 12 10.16 1.02 5.40
C SER A 12 9.58 2.42 5.34
N GLY A 13 8.76 2.71 4.32
CA GLY A 13 8.06 3.98 4.18
C GLY A 13 6.73 3.86 3.44
N ILE A 14 6.18 5.01 3.06
CA ILE A 14 4.95 5.09 2.27
C ILE A 14 5.19 4.56 0.86
N PRO A 15 4.41 3.55 0.39
CA PRO A 15 4.47 3.11 -1.00
C PRO A 15 3.81 4.12 -1.93
N LEU A 16 4.36 4.21 -3.14
CA LEU A 16 3.96 5.06 -4.25
C LEU A 16 3.80 4.18 -5.48
N GLY A 17 2.79 4.46 -6.31
CA GLY A 17 2.23 3.59 -7.33
C GLY A 17 0.80 3.20 -6.97
N GLY A 18 -0.07 3.07 -7.95
CA GLY A 18 -1.46 2.66 -7.77
C GLY A 18 -1.62 1.17 -7.41
N ILE A 19 -2.84 0.78 -7.08
CA ILE A 19 -3.23 -0.63 -6.86
C ILE A 19 -2.91 -1.46 -8.11
N GLY A 20 -2.12 -2.53 -7.96
CA GLY A 20 -1.78 -3.44 -9.05
C GLY A 20 -0.76 -2.90 -10.08
N THR A 21 -0.10 -1.76 -9.82
CA THR A 21 0.81 -1.12 -10.80
C THR A 21 2.30 -1.42 -10.58
N GLY A 22 2.65 -2.12 -9.50
CA GLY A 22 3.99 -2.07 -8.91
C GLY A 22 4.19 -0.79 -8.08
N THR A 23 5.24 -0.76 -7.23
CA THR A 23 5.43 0.32 -6.25
C THR A 23 6.89 0.76 -6.07
N VAL A 24 7.10 1.91 -5.42
CA VAL A 24 8.37 2.43 -4.87
C VAL A 24 8.08 3.06 -3.50
N GLU A 25 9.00 3.02 -2.55
CA GLU A 25 8.80 3.59 -1.20
C GLU A 25 9.58 4.89 -0.98
N ILE A 26 8.98 5.88 -0.32
CA ILE A 26 9.68 7.08 0.18
C ILE A 26 9.91 6.95 1.69
N TRP A 27 11.19 6.92 2.12
CA TRP A 27 11.58 6.67 3.51
C TRP A 27 11.85 7.96 4.30
N ASP A 28 12.13 7.81 5.59
CA ASP A 28 12.43 8.90 6.53
C ASP A 28 13.73 9.65 6.20
N ASP A 29 14.60 9.04 5.39
CA ASP A 29 15.81 9.66 4.84
C ASP A 29 15.54 10.51 3.58
N GLY A 30 14.30 10.59 3.11
CA GLY A 30 13.93 11.37 1.92
C GLY A 30 14.35 10.76 0.58
N MET A 31 14.78 9.50 0.58
CA MET A 31 15.20 8.77 -0.62
C MET A 31 14.15 7.72 -1.05
N PHE A 32 14.23 7.28 -2.31
CA PHE A 32 13.27 6.35 -2.92
C PHE A 32 13.80 4.92 -2.97
N HIS A 33 13.27 4.03 -2.13
CA HIS A 33 13.72 2.66 -1.93
C HIS A 33 12.74 1.63 -2.50
N ASP A 34 13.16 0.36 -2.58
CA ASP A 34 12.30 -0.78 -2.92
C ASP A 34 11.48 -0.61 -4.22
N TRP A 35 12.15 -0.30 -5.32
CA TRP A 35 11.52 -0.20 -6.64
C TRP A 35 11.03 -1.58 -7.15
N GLN A 36 9.71 -1.80 -7.09
CA GLN A 36 9.01 -2.99 -7.57
C GLN A 36 8.16 -2.75 -8.83
N ILE A 37 8.40 -1.66 -9.56
CA ILE A 37 7.58 -1.24 -10.73
C ILE A 37 7.63 -2.18 -11.95
N PHE A 38 8.52 -3.18 -11.93
CA PHE A 38 8.68 -4.17 -13.00
C PHE A 38 8.01 -5.51 -12.70
N ASN A 39 7.43 -5.68 -11.50
CA ASN A 39 6.92 -6.96 -10.98
C ASN A 39 7.94 -8.12 -11.10
N MET A 40 9.22 -7.73 -11.12
CA MET A 40 10.42 -8.56 -11.15
C MET A 40 11.34 -8.07 -10.03
N GLY A 41 12.09 -9.00 -9.41
CA GLY A 41 12.98 -8.68 -8.30
C GLY A 41 12.80 -9.63 -7.13
N ARG A 42 13.28 -9.23 -5.95
CA ARG A 42 13.39 -10.05 -4.73
C ARG A 42 12.12 -10.82 -4.33
N TRP A 43 10.94 -10.31 -4.68
CA TRP A 43 9.65 -10.88 -4.29
C TRP A 43 8.79 -11.34 -5.48
N SER A 44 9.36 -11.35 -6.69
CA SER A 44 8.68 -11.92 -7.85
C SER A 44 8.50 -13.43 -7.65
N PRO A 45 7.42 -14.06 -8.18
CA PRO A 45 7.25 -15.51 -8.16
C PRO A 45 8.47 -16.28 -8.70
N ALA A 46 9.22 -15.67 -9.62
CA ALA A 46 10.41 -16.23 -10.25
C ALA A 46 11.72 -16.02 -9.47
N SER A 47 11.70 -15.37 -8.30
CA SER A 47 12.91 -15.07 -7.52
C SER A 47 13.40 -16.26 -6.70
N GLU A 48 14.73 -16.39 -6.52
CA GLU A 48 15.32 -17.42 -5.65
C GLU A 48 14.75 -17.36 -4.21
N GLU A 49 14.49 -16.16 -3.69
CA GLU A 49 13.92 -15.98 -2.34
C GLU A 49 12.47 -16.48 -2.21
N CYS A 50 11.64 -16.34 -3.24
CA CYS A 50 10.30 -16.95 -3.29
C CYS A 50 10.38 -18.46 -3.57
N PHE A 51 11.32 -18.91 -4.41
CA PHE A 51 11.47 -20.31 -4.83
C PHE A 51 11.86 -21.25 -3.68
N PHE A 52 12.84 -20.88 -2.86
CA PHE A 52 13.34 -21.76 -1.79
C PHE A 52 12.39 -21.92 -0.60
N LYS A 53 11.47 -20.99 -0.38
CA LYS A 53 10.45 -21.10 0.67
C LYS A 53 9.27 -21.99 0.30
N ARG A 54 9.12 -22.38 -0.97
CA ARG A 54 8.00 -23.22 -1.46
C ARG A 54 8.17 -24.71 -1.27
N GLY A 55 9.16 -25.14 -0.49
CA GLY A 55 9.22 -26.53 -0.03
C GLY A 55 9.46 -27.54 -1.15
N VAL A 56 10.52 -27.36 -1.95
CA VAL A 56 11.22 -28.52 -2.56
C VAL A 56 11.96 -29.26 -1.44
N ASN A 57 11.18 -29.85 -0.53
CA ASN A 57 11.61 -30.75 0.55
C ASN A 57 10.67 -31.97 0.61
N LYS A 58 10.10 -32.38 -0.53
CA LYS A 58 9.65 -33.76 -0.72
C LYS A 58 10.58 -34.41 -1.76
N CYS A 59 11.59 -35.10 -1.25
CA CYS A 59 12.43 -36.09 -1.94
C CYS A 59 12.75 -35.85 -3.43
N GLY A 60 13.83 -35.12 -3.71
CA GLY A 60 14.85 -35.59 -4.67
C GLY A 60 14.49 -35.84 -6.14
N GLU A 61 13.36 -35.38 -6.67
CA GLU A 61 13.07 -35.45 -8.11
C GLU A 61 12.79 -34.04 -8.65
N THR A 62 13.78 -33.48 -9.35
CA THR A 62 13.60 -32.31 -10.23
C THR A 62 12.86 -32.76 -11.49
N ASP A 63 11.72 -32.13 -11.81
CA ASP A 63 10.90 -32.45 -12.98
C ASP A 63 11.58 -31.89 -14.26
N GLU A 64 11.44 -32.54 -15.42
CA GLU A 64 12.04 -32.07 -16.69
C GLU A 64 11.52 -30.68 -17.11
N ARG A 65 10.39 -30.24 -16.54
CA ARG A 65 9.87 -28.88 -16.68
C ARG A 65 10.76 -27.81 -16.04
N ASP A 66 11.53 -28.14 -15.00
CA ASP A 66 12.46 -27.25 -14.31
C ASP A 66 13.72 -26.95 -15.15
N LEU A 67 14.11 -27.88 -16.04
CA LEU A 67 15.27 -27.74 -16.91
C LEU A 67 15.02 -26.79 -18.09
N LEU A 68 13.84 -26.86 -18.72
CA LEU A 68 13.41 -25.90 -19.75
C LEU A 68 13.16 -24.50 -19.18
N PHE A 69 12.80 -24.42 -17.89
CA PHE A 69 12.64 -23.18 -17.12
C PHE A 69 13.98 -22.48 -16.87
N SER A 70 15.04 -23.23 -16.55
CA SER A 70 16.40 -22.68 -16.35
C SER A 70 16.98 -21.98 -17.58
N GLU A 71 16.60 -22.39 -18.80
CA GLU A 71 17.08 -21.74 -20.03
C GLU A 71 16.34 -20.45 -20.37
N ARG A 72 15.05 -20.34 -20.02
CA ARG A 72 14.27 -19.10 -20.18
C ARG A 72 14.59 -18.07 -19.08
N ILE A 73 14.91 -18.54 -17.88
CA ILE A 73 15.27 -17.70 -16.74
C ILE A 73 16.69 -17.16 -16.78
N LYS A 74 17.65 -17.73 -17.53
CA LYS A 74 19.00 -17.14 -17.65
C LYS A 74 18.99 -15.66 -18.08
N VAL A 75 17.97 -15.20 -18.80
CA VAL A 75 17.77 -13.78 -19.16
C VAL A 75 17.14 -12.97 -18.01
N ALA A 76 16.24 -13.58 -17.23
CA ALA A 76 15.64 -12.98 -16.03
C ALA A 76 16.60 -12.96 -14.82
N GLU A 77 17.46 -13.96 -14.64
CA GLU A 77 18.44 -14.11 -13.56
C GLU A 77 19.48 -12.98 -13.54
N GLN A 78 19.84 -12.42 -14.71
CA GLN A 78 20.68 -11.22 -14.78
C GLN A 78 19.93 -9.96 -14.32
N ALA A 79 18.62 -9.87 -14.54
CA ALA A 79 17.78 -8.77 -14.04
C ALA A 79 17.37 -8.93 -12.56
N ILE A 80 17.26 -10.17 -12.07
CA ILE A 80 16.88 -10.51 -10.68
C ILE A 80 18.01 -10.21 -9.69
N LYS A 81 19.28 -10.20 -10.13
CA LYS A 81 20.45 -10.03 -9.25
C LYS A 81 20.82 -8.59 -8.91
N SER A 82 20.18 -7.57 -9.49
CA SER A 82 20.47 -6.16 -9.17
C SER A 82 19.19 -5.33 -9.12
N GLU A 83 19.03 -4.50 -8.07
CA GLU A 83 18.05 -3.41 -8.06
C GLU A 83 18.17 -2.58 -9.34
N ILE A 84 17.17 -2.63 -10.21
CA ILE A 84 17.14 -1.88 -11.47
C ILE A 84 17.26 -0.37 -11.19
N LEU A 85 16.59 0.11 -10.15
CA LEU A 85 16.72 1.45 -9.62
C LEU A 85 17.08 1.36 -8.13
N ALA A 86 18.06 2.16 -7.72
CA ALA A 86 18.54 2.29 -6.36
C ALA A 86 18.19 3.69 -5.80
N PRO A 87 18.33 3.95 -4.49
CA PRO A 87 17.88 5.19 -3.86
C PRO A 87 18.38 6.47 -4.53
N GLN A 88 19.64 6.47 -4.95
CA GLN A 88 20.27 7.59 -5.64
C GLN A 88 19.89 7.78 -7.13
N ASP A 89 19.02 6.92 -7.69
CA ASP A 89 18.59 7.00 -9.09
C ASP A 89 17.38 7.95 -9.28
N LEU A 90 16.74 8.41 -8.20
CA LEU A 90 15.81 9.54 -8.17
C LEU A 90 16.17 10.48 -7.01
N ILE A 91 16.72 11.66 -7.33
CA ILE A 91 17.19 12.61 -6.32
C ILE A 91 16.69 14.03 -6.58
N PHE A 92 16.51 14.79 -5.49
CA PHE A 92 16.12 16.18 -5.53
C PHE A 92 17.13 17.07 -4.81
N ALA A 93 17.38 18.24 -5.37
CA ALA A 93 18.19 19.28 -4.77
C ALA A 93 17.48 20.62 -4.83
N ILE A 94 17.64 21.42 -3.77
CA ILE A 94 17.20 22.80 -3.72
C ILE A 94 18.40 23.73 -3.86
N ARG A 95 18.21 24.83 -4.58
CA ARG A 95 19.13 25.98 -4.59
C ARG A 95 18.37 27.21 -4.14
N VAL A 96 18.95 28.00 -3.25
CA VAL A 96 18.38 29.27 -2.77
C VAL A 96 19.40 30.40 -2.85
N LYS A 97 18.97 31.59 -3.27
CA LYS A 97 19.78 32.81 -3.25
C LYS A 97 18.94 33.97 -2.74
N GLU A 98 19.18 34.35 -1.49
CA GLU A 98 18.65 35.59 -0.94
C GLU A 98 19.38 36.79 -1.58
N GLU A 99 18.64 37.86 -1.83
CA GLU A 99 19.19 39.09 -2.39
C GLU A 99 20.41 39.62 -1.61
N GLY A 100 21.56 39.65 -2.28
CA GLY A 100 22.84 40.09 -1.73
C GLY A 100 23.63 39.02 -0.97
N LYS A 101 23.24 37.75 -1.06
CA LYS A 101 23.99 36.60 -0.53
C LYS A 101 24.43 35.65 -1.65
N GLU A 102 25.41 34.82 -1.33
CA GLU A 102 25.82 33.70 -2.18
C GLU A 102 24.74 32.60 -2.21
N PRO A 103 24.64 31.84 -3.30
CA PRO A 103 23.70 30.74 -3.41
C PRO A 103 24.07 29.58 -2.47
N VAL A 104 23.06 28.94 -1.91
CA VAL A 104 23.18 27.73 -1.09
C VAL A 104 22.47 26.59 -1.82
N VAL A 105 23.10 25.41 -1.85
CA VAL A 105 22.56 24.20 -2.47
C VAL A 105 22.46 23.08 -1.45
N ARG A 106 21.33 22.38 -1.42
CA ARG A 106 21.10 21.23 -0.55
C ARG A 106 20.44 20.07 -1.28
N TYR A 107 20.91 18.84 -1.05
CA TYR A 107 20.14 17.64 -1.37
C TYR A 107 18.97 17.48 -0.38
N LEU A 108 17.80 17.16 -0.91
CA LEU A 108 16.57 16.93 -0.15
C LEU A 108 16.43 15.44 0.22
N GLY A 109 17.52 14.86 0.73
CA GLY A 109 17.62 13.46 1.13
C GLY A 109 18.97 13.16 1.81
N HIS A 110 19.03 12.06 2.56
CA HIS A 110 20.21 11.63 3.32
C HIS A 110 20.76 10.31 2.77
N ASP A 111 21.83 10.40 2.00
CA ASP A 111 22.55 9.23 1.49
C ASP A 111 24.06 9.53 1.42
N PRO A 112 24.95 8.66 1.94
CA PRO A 112 26.39 8.89 1.84
C PRO A 112 26.93 8.85 0.40
N GLU A 113 26.24 8.19 -0.54
CA GLU A 113 26.64 8.01 -1.94
C GLU A 113 26.31 9.20 -2.84
N ILE A 114 25.44 10.13 -2.39
CA ILE A 114 25.04 11.30 -3.21
C ILE A 114 25.93 12.54 -2.97
N VAL A 115 26.73 12.56 -1.90
CA VAL A 115 27.55 13.71 -1.52
C VAL A 115 29.00 13.55 -1.99
N GLU A 116 29.49 14.48 -2.82
CA GLU A 116 30.91 14.56 -3.21
C GLU A 116 31.66 15.53 -2.29
N MET A 117 32.61 15.01 -1.51
CA MET A 117 33.28 15.78 -0.45
C MET A 117 34.45 16.62 -0.94
N HIS A 118 35.01 16.33 -2.13
CA HIS A 118 36.22 17.01 -2.58
C HIS A 118 35.91 18.23 -3.45
N VAL A 119 35.28 18.05 -4.61
CA VAL A 119 35.24 19.11 -5.64
C VAL A 119 33.93 19.87 -5.71
N ALA A 120 32.87 19.32 -5.13
CA ALA A 120 31.64 20.06 -4.91
C ALA A 120 31.14 19.89 -3.47
N SER A 121 32.04 20.14 -2.51
CA SER A 121 31.78 20.09 -1.06
C SER A 121 30.64 20.99 -0.59
N TRP A 122 30.23 21.95 -1.42
CA TRP A 122 29.06 22.81 -1.22
C TRP A 122 27.72 22.10 -1.48
N ARG A 123 27.71 20.93 -2.14
CA ARG A 123 26.52 20.07 -2.34
C ARG A 123 26.29 19.20 -1.12
N GLN A 124 25.75 19.80 -0.06
CA GLN A 124 25.49 19.13 1.21
C GLN A 124 24.06 18.61 1.24
N CYS A 125 23.77 17.60 2.05
CA CYS A 125 22.38 17.29 2.41
C CYS A 125 21.82 18.35 3.36
N VAL A 126 20.51 18.47 3.43
CA VAL A 126 19.85 19.24 4.51
C VAL A 126 20.24 18.69 5.89
N GLU A 127 20.20 19.55 6.91
CA GLU A 127 20.60 19.16 8.28
C GLU A 127 19.64 18.11 8.89
N VAL A 128 18.33 18.29 8.74
CA VAL A 128 17.29 17.42 9.32
C VAL A 128 16.13 17.26 8.35
N ILE A 129 15.58 16.04 8.30
CA ILE A 129 14.32 15.73 7.64
C ILE A 129 13.33 15.32 8.73
N GLU A 130 12.23 16.04 8.87
CA GLU A 130 11.10 15.58 9.66
C GLU A 130 10.13 14.85 8.74
N TYR A 131 9.94 13.56 9.00
CA TYR A 131 9.09 12.69 8.21
C TYR A 131 7.76 12.43 8.91
N ASP A 132 6.67 12.71 8.21
CA ASP A 132 5.31 12.41 8.61
C ASP A 132 4.70 11.46 7.57
N GLY A 133 4.70 10.17 7.89
CA GLY A 133 4.20 9.08 7.04
C GLY A 133 2.74 8.71 7.32
N ARG A 134 1.87 9.71 7.52
CA ARG A 134 0.44 9.49 7.63
C ARG A 134 -0.17 9.15 6.26
N PHE A 135 -0.20 7.85 5.95
CA PHE A 135 -0.76 7.29 4.71
C PHE A 135 -2.14 7.89 4.38
N PRO A 136 -2.45 8.23 3.11
CA PRO A 136 -1.70 7.98 1.86
C PRO A 136 -0.62 9.01 1.48
N VAL A 137 -0.24 9.95 2.36
CA VAL A 137 0.72 11.02 2.02
C VAL A 137 1.95 10.95 2.91
N ALA A 138 3.14 10.95 2.32
CA ALA A 138 4.38 11.25 3.05
C ALA A 138 4.64 12.76 2.99
N THR A 139 4.73 13.40 4.15
CA THR A 139 5.10 14.83 4.25
C THR A 139 6.51 14.93 4.82
N LEU A 140 7.43 15.50 4.05
CA LEU A 140 8.82 15.71 4.44
C LEU A 140 9.06 17.19 4.66
N THR A 141 9.44 17.57 5.87
CA THR A 141 9.83 18.95 6.19
C THR A 141 11.34 19.03 6.32
N TYR A 142 11.97 19.80 5.44
CA TYR A 142 13.42 19.91 5.38
C TYR A 142 13.88 21.11 6.21
N LYS A 143 14.66 20.84 7.26
CA LYS A 143 15.21 21.86 8.16
C LYS A 143 16.70 22.00 7.91
N ASP A 144 17.12 23.21 7.59
CA ASP A 144 18.51 23.56 7.39
C ASP A 144 18.73 25.03 7.70
N SER A 145 19.67 25.33 8.61
CA SER A 145 19.96 26.69 9.08
C SER A 145 20.44 27.66 8.00
N SER A 146 20.93 27.14 6.87
CA SER A 146 21.43 27.94 5.75
C SER A 146 20.35 28.30 4.72
N LEU A 147 19.17 27.67 4.79
CA LEU A 147 18.05 27.98 3.90
C LEU A 147 17.16 29.09 4.50
N PRO A 148 16.96 30.23 3.81
CA PRO A 148 16.05 31.28 4.27
C PRO A 148 14.57 30.95 4.00
N LEU A 149 14.26 29.69 3.70
CA LEU A 149 12.96 29.19 3.29
C LEU A 149 12.46 28.14 4.27
N GLN A 150 11.15 28.07 4.44
CA GLN A 150 10.49 26.83 4.85
C GLN A 150 10.29 25.97 3.59
N VAL A 151 10.78 24.73 3.63
CA VAL A 151 10.75 23.79 2.50
C VAL A 151 10.06 22.52 2.94
N GLN A 152 9.01 22.12 2.22
CA GLN A 152 8.26 20.89 2.47
C GLN A 152 7.98 20.17 1.15
N ALA A 153 7.99 18.84 1.16
CA ALA A 153 7.49 18.02 0.08
C ALA A 153 6.30 17.19 0.57
N GLU A 154 5.24 17.13 -0.22
CA GLU A 154 4.16 16.16 -0.07
C GLU A 154 4.24 15.16 -1.22
N VAL A 155 4.50 13.90 -0.87
CA VAL A 155 4.73 12.81 -1.82
C VAL A 155 3.63 11.77 -1.65
N PHE A 156 2.90 11.49 -2.74
CA PHE A 156 1.73 10.61 -2.69
C PHE A 156 1.37 10.05 -4.07
N SER A 157 0.68 8.91 -4.08
CA SER A 157 -0.12 8.44 -5.22
C SER A 157 -1.59 8.74 -4.98
N SER A 158 -2.37 8.80 -6.05
CA SER A 158 -3.82 8.97 -5.95
C SER A 158 -4.42 7.80 -5.16
N PHE A 159 -5.05 8.12 -4.03
CA PHE A 159 -5.82 7.16 -3.24
C PHE A 159 -7.25 7.67 -3.08
N LEU A 160 -8.14 7.07 -3.86
CA LEU A 160 -9.49 7.54 -4.06
C LEU A 160 -10.44 6.37 -3.80
N PRO A 161 -10.84 6.15 -2.53
CA PRO A 161 -11.75 5.06 -2.21
C PRO A 161 -13.01 5.09 -3.09
N SER A 162 -13.39 3.91 -3.57
CA SER A 162 -14.49 3.66 -4.52
C SER A 162 -14.26 4.18 -5.95
N ASP A 163 -13.02 4.54 -6.28
CA ASP A 163 -12.55 4.81 -7.63
C ASP A 163 -11.28 3.98 -7.86
N GLU A 164 -11.47 2.70 -8.17
CA GLU A 164 -10.37 1.76 -8.39
C GLU A 164 -9.49 2.18 -9.58
N LYS A 165 -10.08 2.73 -10.66
CA LYS A 165 -9.32 3.20 -11.83
C LYS A 165 -8.31 4.26 -11.42
N ASN A 166 -8.77 5.32 -10.76
CA ASN A 166 -7.89 6.42 -10.41
C ASN A 166 -7.02 6.12 -9.17
N SER A 167 -7.35 5.07 -8.40
CA SER A 167 -6.45 4.50 -7.39
C SER A 167 -5.44 3.50 -7.95
N GLY A 168 -5.59 3.10 -9.22
CA GLY A 168 -4.76 2.13 -9.96
C GLY A 168 -3.85 2.76 -11.00
N ILE A 169 -3.44 4.03 -10.82
CA ILE A 169 -2.59 4.75 -11.78
C ILE A 169 -1.11 4.46 -11.52
N PRO A 170 -0.30 4.08 -12.53
CA PRO A 170 1.12 3.77 -12.37
C PRO A 170 1.98 5.05 -12.28
N GLY A 171 1.86 5.79 -11.17
CA GLY A 171 2.67 6.97 -10.90
C GLY A 171 2.36 7.68 -9.59
N PHE A 172 3.11 8.75 -9.32
CA PHE A 172 3.00 9.53 -8.10
C PHE A 172 3.41 11.00 -8.30
N TYR A 173 3.03 11.81 -7.31
CA TYR A 173 3.32 13.23 -7.23
C TYR A 173 4.38 13.53 -6.16
N MET A 174 5.16 14.58 -6.38
CA MET A 174 5.98 15.24 -5.37
C MET A 174 5.72 16.74 -5.48
N ASN A 175 4.91 17.28 -4.56
CA ASN A 175 4.58 18.70 -4.51
C ASN A 175 5.52 19.42 -3.52
N PHE A 176 6.45 20.22 -4.02
CA PHE A 176 7.35 21.03 -3.20
C PHE A 176 6.71 22.37 -2.87
N LYS A 177 6.51 22.64 -1.59
CA LYS A 177 5.99 23.89 -1.05
C LYS A 177 7.13 24.73 -0.49
N LEU A 178 7.31 25.91 -1.04
CA LEU A 178 8.37 26.85 -0.66
C LEU A 178 7.75 28.11 -0.07
N LYS A 179 8.21 28.51 1.12
CA LYS A 179 7.79 29.78 1.73
C LYS A 179 8.98 30.60 2.17
N ASN A 180 9.03 31.85 1.73
CA ASN A 180 10.12 32.76 2.05
C ASN A 180 9.98 33.35 3.45
N MET A 181 10.93 33.01 4.33
CA MET A 181 10.96 33.50 5.71
C MET A 181 11.91 34.69 5.88
N ALA A 182 12.69 35.05 4.85
CA ALA A 182 13.54 36.22 4.86
C ALA A 182 12.76 37.52 4.62
N LYS A 183 13.38 38.63 5.02
CA LYS A 183 12.85 39.99 4.79
C LYS A 183 13.14 40.51 3.38
N LYS A 184 13.83 39.72 2.55
CA LYS A 184 14.24 40.07 1.19
C LYS A 184 13.71 39.05 0.20
N ARG A 185 13.81 39.37 -1.09
CA ARG A 185 13.48 38.41 -2.15
C ARG A 185 14.46 37.24 -2.12
N VAL A 186 13.95 36.06 -2.43
CA VAL A 186 14.74 34.83 -2.56
C VAL A 186 14.42 34.20 -3.91
N GLU A 187 15.45 33.93 -4.69
CA GLU A 187 15.37 33.05 -5.86
C GLU A 187 15.57 31.62 -5.39
N ALA A 188 14.61 30.75 -5.69
CA ALA A 188 14.62 29.35 -5.28
C ALA A 188 14.43 28.44 -6.48
N SER A 189 15.13 27.32 -6.50
CA SER A 189 15.04 26.34 -7.58
C SER A 189 15.03 24.93 -7.02
N ILE A 190 14.16 24.08 -7.55
CA ILE A 190 14.18 22.63 -7.29
C ILE A 190 14.64 21.94 -8.56
N MET A 191 15.66 21.12 -8.42
CA MET A 191 16.19 20.26 -9.48
C MET A 191 15.94 18.80 -9.10
N GLY A 192 15.28 18.07 -9.98
CA GLY A 192 15.09 16.62 -9.89
C GLY A 192 15.91 15.91 -10.96
N ILE A 193 16.44 14.75 -10.62
CA ILE A 193 17.26 13.90 -11.50
C ILE A 193 16.68 12.50 -11.44
N LEU A 194 16.36 11.92 -12.60
CA LEU A 194 15.87 10.55 -12.73
C LEU A 194 16.74 9.77 -13.72
N LYS A 195 17.26 8.62 -13.29
CA LYS A 195 17.99 7.69 -14.14
C LYS A 195 17.03 6.92 -15.05
N ASN A 196 17.42 6.72 -16.32
CA ASN A 196 16.70 5.76 -17.17
C ASN A 196 16.97 4.32 -16.71
N PRO A 197 15.95 3.55 -16.27
CA PRO A 197 16.16 2.17 -15.83
C PRO A 197 16.68 1.26 -16.95
N ALA A 198 16.43 1.56 -18.22
CA ALA A 198 16.94 0.78 -19.34
C ALA A 198 18.48 0.86 -19.47
N SER A 199 19.13 1.84 -18.84
CA SER A 199 20.59 2.03 -18.92
C SER A 199 21.39 0.90 -18.25
N LYS A 200 20.83 0.19 -17.26
CA LYS A 200 21.52 -0.92 -16.59
C LYS A 200 21.38 -2.26 -17.32
N MET A 201 20.67 -2.31 -18.45
CA MET A 201 20.21 -3.57 -19.05
C MET A 201 20.47 -3.69 -20.57
N GLY A 202 21.26 -2.79 -21.18
CA GLY A 202 21.49 -2.78 -22.64
C GLY A 202 22.64 -1.89 -23.13
N SER A 203 22.76 -1.73 -24.46
CA SER A 203 23.73 -0.81 -25.09
C SER A 203 23.27 0.64 -24.99
N ASP A 204 24.16 1.52 -24.50
CA ASP A 204 23.94 2.97 -24.36
C ASP A 204 23.34 3.59 -25.65
N GLU A 205 23.82 3.19 -26.84
CA GLU A 205 23.48 3.80 -28.13
C GLU A 205 21.97 3.76 -28.49
N LEU A 206 21.19 2.93 -27.78
CA LEU A 206 19.78 2.68 -28.04
C LEU A 206 18.86 3.27 -26.97
N LEU A 207 19.38 4.07 -26.03
CA LEU A 207 18.56 4.85 -25.09
C LEU A 207 17.96 6.08 -25.79
N ARG A 208 16.71 6.41 -25.42
CA ARG A 208 15.95 7.51 -26.01
C ARG A 208 15.20 8.29 -24.94
N HIS A 209 15.45 9.60 -24.84
CA HIS A 209 14.71 10.52 -23.97
C HIS A 209 14.02 11.60 -24.81
N TYR A 210 12.69 11.72 -24.73
CA TYR A 210 11.94 12.71 -25.52
C TYR A 210 11.33 13.76 -24.61
N SER A 211 11.59 15.05 -24.87
CA SER A 211 10.94 16.15 -24.18
C SER A 211 9.63 16.55 -24.85
N TYR A 212 8.65 16.92 -24.03
CA TYR A 212 7.39 17.52 -24.44
C TYR A 212 7.10 18.71 -23.54
N LYS A 213 6.41 19.71 -24.08
CA LYS A 213 5.97 20.88 -23.32
C LYS A 213 4.51 21.14 -23.58
N ASP A 214 3.70 21.06 -22.53
CA ASP A 214 2.27 21.34 -22.58
C ASP A 214 1.95 22.40 -21.51
N GLY A 215 1.55 23.60 -21.93
CA GLY A 215 1.35 24.72 -21.01
C GLY A 215 2.62 25.06 -20.21
N ASP A 216 2.49 25.05 -18.88
CA ASP A 216 3.56 25.33 -17.91
C ASP A 216 4.28 24.06 -17.43
N SER A 217 4.08 22.94 -18.13
CA SER A 217 4.65 21.63 -17.79
C SER A 217 5.65 21.18 -18.83
N VAL A 218 6.76 20.59 -18.37
CA VAL A 218 7.74 19.91 -19.22
C VAL A 218 7.82 18.46 -18.79
N TYR A 219 7.76 17.56 -19.77
CA TYR A 219 7.79 16.10 -19.61
C TYR A 219 9.01 15.56 -20.32
N ILE A 220 9.71 14.60 -19.72
CA ILE A 220 10.76 13.82 -20.36
C ILE A 220 10.33 12.35 -20.29
N LYS A 221 10.10 11.74 -21.46
CA LYS A 221 9.81 10.32 -21.61
C LYS A 221 11.11 9.55 -21.80
N LEU A 222 11.43 8.62 -20.89
CA LEU A 222 12.61 7.78 -20.87
C LEU A 222 12.27 6.38 -21.41
N CYS A 223 12.86 5.99 -22.53
CA CYS A 223 12.66 4.67 -23.16
C CYS A 223 13.95 4.13 -23.78
N SER A 224 13.84 2.95 -24.42
CA SER A 224 14.96 2.33 -25.15
C SER A 224 14.46 1.53 -26.35
N ASP A 225 15.20 1.63 -27.46
CA ASP A 225 14.98 0.83 -28.68
C ASP A 225 15.52 -0.63 -28.53
N ASN A 226 16.20 -0.95 -27.42
CA ASN A 226 16.93 -2.22 -27.23
C ASN A 226 16.23 -3.23 -26.31
N VAL A 227 15.14 -2.84 -25.64
CA VAL A 227 14.45 -3.77 -24.74
C VAL A 227 13.55 -4.66 -25.58
N MET A 228 13.71 -5.98 -25.45
CA MET A 228 12.89 -6.95 -26.17
C MET A 228 11.42 -6.76 -25.77
N LYS A 229 10.49 -6.86 -26.73
CA LYS A 229 9.06 -6.57 -26.50
C LYS A 229 8.39 -7.43 -25.44
N ASP A 230 8.97 -8.58 -25.13
CA ASP A 230 8.54 -9.57 -24.15
C ASP A 230 9.36 -9.52 -22.85
N ALA A 231 10.30 -8.58 -22.71
CA ALA A 231 11.03 -8.42 -21.47
C ALA A 231 10.15 -7.70 -20.41
N PRO A 232 10.18 -8.07 -19.12
CA PRO A 232 9.39 -7.41 -18.08
C PRO A 232 9.63 -5.90 -17.94
N ASN A 233 10.82 -5.44 -18.29
CA ASN A 233 11.22 -4.03 -18.31
C ASN A 233 10.96 -3.34 -19.66
N TYR A 234 10.29 -4.00 -20.61
CA TYR A 234 9.83 -3.37 -21.84
C TYR A 234 8.75 -2.36 -21.51
N GLY A 235 8.91 -1.14 -21.99
CA GLY A 235 8.06 -0.03 -21.61
C GLY A 235 8.86 1.26 -21.47
N ASP A 236 8.30 2.19 -20.70
CA ASP A 236 8.89 3.50 -20.53
C ASP A 236 8.49 4.15 -19.19
N MET A 237 9.23 5.20 -18.82
CA MET A 237 8.92 6.08 -17.70
C MET A 237 8.81 7.52 -18.17
N THR A 238 8.05 8.35 -17.48
CA THR A 238 8.00 9.78 -17.74
C THR A 238 8.23 10.56 -16.44
N PHE A 239 9.13 11.53 -16.53
CA PHE A 239 9.43 12.48 -15.47
C PHE A 239 9.00 13.87 -15.90
N ALA A 240 8.23 14.56 -15.07
CA ALA A 240 7.77 15.90 -15.42
C ALA A 240 7.86 16.88 -14.25
N VAL A 241 7.87 18.17 -14.61
CA VAL A 241 7.81 19.30 -13.68
C VAL A 241 6.82 20.32 -14.21
N THR A 242 6.08 20.94 -13.30
CA THR A 242 5.09 21.97 -13.60
C THR A 242 5.29 23.19 -12.70
N GLY A 243 5.21 24.38 -13.30
CA GLY A 243 5.36 25.66 -12.62
C GLY A 243 6.79 26.21 -12.65
N GLY A 244 6.91 27.53 -12.48
CA GLY A 244 8.19 28.27 -12.51
C GLY A 244 8.83 28.38 -13.90
N GLU A 245 10.06 28.91 -13.93
CA GLU A 245 10.91 28.91 -15.11
C GLU A 245 11.65 27.56 -15.20
N ILE A 246 11.30 26.76 -16.21
CA ILE A 246 11.79 25.38 -16.34
C ILE A 246 13.02 25.29 -17.26
N GLY A 247 14.06 24.62 -16.79
CA GLY A 247 15.17 24.09 -17.59
C GLY A 247 15.16 22.56 -17.61
N ASN A 248 15.61 21.95 -18.70
CA ASN A 248 15.57 20.50 -18.90
C ASN A 248 16.82 19.95 -19.60
N ILE A 249 17.46 18.92 -19.06
CA ILE A 249 18.45 18.14 -19.80
C ILE A 249 17.81 16.78 -20.05
N ASN A 250 17.45 16.50 -21.30
CA ASN A 250 16.78 15.26 -21.63
C ASN A 250 17.64 14.06 -21.29
N ILE A 251 18.89 14.02 -21.73
CA ILE A 251 19.81 12.90 -21.54
C ILE A 251 21.24 13.37 -21.26
N CYS A 252 21.86 12.85 -20.20
CA CYS A 252 23.27 13.10 -19.90
C CYS A 252 23.90 11.90 -19.17
N ASN A 253 25.19 11.64 -19.41
CA ASN A 253 25.91 10.47 -18.88
C ASN A 253 26.53 10.71 -17.50
N TRP A 254 26.10 11.73 -16.78
CA TRP A 254 26.82 12.22 -15.60
C TRP A 254 25.97 12.20 -14.34
N HIS A 255 26.05 11.08 -13.64
CA HIS A 255 25.53 10.89 -12.29
C HIS A 255 26.07 11.96 -11.34
N GLY A 256 25.19 12.51 -10.49
CA GLY A 256 25.52 13.51 -9.46
C GLY A 256 26.66 13.13 -8.51
N ARG A 257 27.12 11.86 -8.50
CA ARG A 257 28.11 11.30 -7.56
C ARG A 257 29.53 11.82 -7.71
N ARG A 258 30.05 12.08 -8.92
CA ARG A 258 31.40 12.68 -9.10
C ARG A 258 31.23 14.10 -9.59
N ALA A 259 31.81 15.10 -8.91
CA ALA A 259 31.65 16.50 -9.32
C ALA A 259 32.56 16.91 -10.49
N ASP A 260 33.61 16.13 -10.72
CA ASP A 260 34.73 16.56 -11.54
C ASP A 260 35.58 15.41 -12.09
N ARG A 261 36.22 15.72 -13.21
CA ARG A 261 37.42 15.02 -13.69
C ARG A 261 38.40 16.08 -14.17
N GLU A 262 39.59 16.07 -13.61
CA GLU A 262 40.71 16.86 -14.12
C GLU A 262 41.04 16.40 -15.54
N LEU A 263 41.00 17.33 -16.49
CA LEU A 263 41.47 17.10 -17.85
C LEU A 263 42.83 17.78 -18.02
N TRP A 264 43.80 17.01 -18.51
CA TRP A 264 45.07 17.56 -18.97
C TRP A 264 44.84 18.20 -20.34
N ASN A 265 44.41 19.46 -20.33
CA ASN A 265 44.17 20.24 -21.54
C ASN A 265 44.77 21.65 -21.48
N ASP A 266 44.75 22.30 -22.65
CA ASP A 266 45.39 23.61 -22.88
C ASP A 266 44.78 24.73 -22.03
N TRP A 267 43.58 24.50 -21.48
CA TRP A 267 42.80 25.51 -20.74
C TRP A 267 42.73 25.22 -19.23
N GLY A 268 43.47 24.24 -18.71
CA GLY A 268 43.52 23.95 -17.26
C GLY A 268 42.13 23.73 -16.65
N SER A 269 41.33 22.86 -17.29
CA SER A 269 39.93 22.70 -16.94
C SER A 269 39.60 21.31 -16.39
N ALA A 270 38.58 21.28 -15.54
CA ALA A 270 37.90 20.07 -15.12
C ALA A 270 36.52 20.05 -15.79
N LEU A 271 36.02 18.86 -16.13
CA LEU A 271 34.61 18.70 -16.51
C LEU A 271 33.78 18.96 -15.26
N VAL A 272 32.91 19.96 -15.30
CA VAL A 272 32.06 20.30 -14.16
C VAL A 272 30.60 20.02 -14.47
N SER A 273 29.93 19.44 -13.48
CA SER A 273 28.54 19.01 -13.58
C SER A 273 27.58 20.19 -13.83
N TYR A 274 26.42 19.91 -14.45
CA TYR A 274 25.28 20.84 -14.57
C TYR A 274 24.82 21.44 -13.22
N PHE A 275 25.23 20.84 -12.09
CA PHE A 275 25.09 21.42 -10.76
C PHE A 275 25.72 22.82 -10.61
N TYR A 276 26.77 23.15 -11.37
CA TYR A 276 27.36 24.49 -11.35
C TYR A 276 26.45 25.53 -11.98
N ASP A 277 25.82 25.22 -13.13
CA ASP A 277 24.80 26.08 -13.71
C ASP A 277 23.61 26.24 -12.75
N PHE A 278 23.15 25.13 -12.17
CA PHE A 278 22.11 25.15 -11.14
C PHE A 278 22.46 26.06 -9.95
N ARG A 279 23.68 25.97 -9.42
CA ARG A 279 24.15 26.82 -8.32
C ARG A 279 24.20 28.30 -8.71
N ASP A 280 24.90 28.59 -9.80
CA ASP A 280 25.31 29.95 -10.16
C ASP A 280 24.16 30.73 -10.81
N LYS A 281 23.42 30.07 -11.73
CA LYS A 281 22.34 30.68 -12.52
C LYS A 281 20.94 30.40 -11.95
N GLY A 282 20.81 29.46 -11.01
CA GLY A 282 19.51 29.03 -10.48
C GLY A 282 18.69 28.21 -11.47
N ASN A 283 19.24 27.85 -12.63
CA ASN A 283 18.59 27.03 -13.64
C ASN A 283 19.66 26.21 -14.40
N ILE A 284 19.24 25.21 -15.17
CA ILE A 284 20.12 24.39 -15.99
C ILE A 284 19.98 24.75 -17.48
N PHE A 285 20.99 24.43 -18.26
CA PHE A 285 20.92 24.51 -19.72
C PHE A 285 19.83 23.56 -20.24
N SER A 286 18.97 24.07 -21.13
CA SER A 286 17.98 23.22 -21.80
C SER A 286 18.56 22.50 -23.01
N SER A 287 18.49 21.17 -23.01
CA SER A 287 18.90 20.30 -24.12
C SER A 287 17.80 19.33 -24.49
N ASP A 288 17.34 19.39 -25.74
CA ASP A 288 16.37 18.47 -26.31
C ASP A 288 17.02 17.24 -26.97
N ARG A 289 18.30 16.98 -26.67
CA ARG A 289 19.01 15.81 -27.19
C ARG A 289 18.26 14.54 -26.81
N THR A 290 17.96 13.70 -27.80
CA THR A 290 17.14 12.50 -27.56
C THR A 290 17.93 11.23 -27.33
N SER A 291 19.20 11.19 -27.70
CA SER A 291 20.05 10.01 -27.58
C SER A 291 21.41 10.35 -26.98
N PRO A 292 22.10 9.36 -26.39
CA PRO A 292 23.48 9.49 -25.97
C PRO A 292 24.40 10.16 -26.98
N VAL A 293 25.38 10.90 -26.47
CA VAL A 293 26.46 11.42 -27.31
C VAL A 293 27.18 10.27 -27.96
N LYS A 294 27.30 10.31 -29.29
CA LYS A 294 28.08 9.31 -29.99
C LYS A 294 29.52 9.37 -29.49
N ASN A 295 30.03 8.18 -29.20
CA ASN A 295 31.42 7.98 -28.88
C ASN A 295 32.31 8.50 -30.01
N LEU A 296 33.17 9.46 -29.66
CA LEU A 296 34.16 10.05 -30.54
C LEU A 296 35.53 9.40 -30.36
N TYR A 297 36.15 9.05 -31.49
CA TYR A 297 37.49 8.46 -31.60
C TYR A 297 38.41 9.37 -32.41
N ARG A 298 39.73 9.19 -32.24
CA ARG A 298 40.74 9.92 -33.04
C ARG A 298 40.55 9.72 -34.56
N SER A 299 40.11 8.54 -34.98
CA SER A 299 39.78 8.24 -36.37
C SER A 299 38.67 9.12 -36.91
N ASP A 300 37.70 9.51 -36.09
CA ASP A 300 36.52 10.27 -36.51
C ASP A 300 36.88 11.73 -36.83
N LEU A 301 37.94 12.27 -36.22
CA LEU A 301 38.43 13.62 -36.52
C LEU A 301 39.36 13.69 -37.74
N THR A 302 39.90 12.54 -38.17
CA THR A 302 40.95 12.51 -39.20
C THR A 302 40.33 12.74 -40.58
N GLY A 303 40.73 13.82 -41.26
CA GLY A 303 40.29 14.12 -42.62
C GLY A 303 38.94 14.84 -42.73
N LEU A 304 38.33 15.26 -41.62
CA LEU A 304 37.14 16.11 -41.63
C LEU A 304 37.42 17.48 -42.24
N SER A 305 36.47 17.99 -43.02
CA SER A 305 36.48 19.38 -43.50
C SER A 305 36.24 20.37 -42.34
N ALA A 306 36.48 21.66 -42.56
CA ALA A 306 36.18 22.68 -41.55
C ALA A 306 34.68 22.73 -41.21
N GLU A 307 33.81 22.64 -42.23
CA GLU A 307 32.35 22.60 -42.04
C GLU A 307 31.90 21.37 -41.24
N ASP A 308 32.51 20.20 -41.47
CA ASP A 308 32.15 18.99 -40.72
C ASP A 308 32.58 19.07 -39.25
N LYS A 309 33.71 19.75 -38.97
CA LYS A 309 34.17 19.99 -37.60
C LYS A 309 33.27 20.98 -36.86
N GLU A 310 32.79 22.02 -37.54
CA GLU A 310 31.79 22.95 -36.99
C GLU A 310 30.49 22.23 -36.65
N ARG A 311 29.96 21.41 -37.57
CA ARG A 311 28.76 20.59 -37.32
C ARG A 311 28.95 19.62 -36.15
N LEU A 312 30.11 18.97 -36.08
CA LEU A 312 30.43 18.07 -34.96
C LEU A 312 30.51 18.83 -33.63
N LEU A 313 31.11 20.02 -33.62
CA LEU A 313 31.12 20.88 -32.44
C LEU A 313 29.69 21.25 -32.02
N GLU A 314 28.83 21.70 -32.94
CA GLU A 314 27.42 22.01 -32.66
C GLU A 314 26.67 20.81 -32.06
N GLU A 315 26.87 19.61 -32.61
CA GLU A 315 26.29 18.37 -32.08
C GLU A 315 26.78 18.07 -30.66
N LEU A 316 28.08 18.22 -30.40
CA LEU A 316 28.66 17.96 -29.09
C LEU A 316 28.20 18.97 -28.04
N LEU A 317 28.02 20.23 -28.43
CA LEU A 317 27.49 21.27 -27.55
C LEU A 317 26.02 21.06 -27.18
N THR A 318 25.34 20.02 -27.68
CA THR A 318 24.04 19.61 -27.12
C THR A 318 24.20 18.81 -25.82
N ASP A 319 25.37 18.26 -25.55
CA ASP A 319 25.69 17.62 -24.27
C ASP A 319 26.03 18.67 -23.21
N ALA A 320 25.39 18.58 -22.05
CA ALA A 320 25.54 19.57 -20.99
C ALA A 320 26.98 19.67 -20.45
N LEU A 321 27.71 18.56 -20.40
CA LEU A 321 29.08 18.52 -19.89
C LEU A 321 30.06 19.19 -20.86
N ILE A 322 29.92 18.85 -22.15
CA ILE A 322 30.76 19.43 -23.20
C ILE A 322 30.44 20.93 -23.40
N ARG A 323 29.14 21.29 -23.36
CA ARG A 323 28.72 22.69 -23.40
C ARG A 323 29.29 23.48 -22.24
N ASN A 324 29.21 22.97 -21.02
CA ASN A 324 29.74 23.68 -19.86
C ASN A 324 31.25 23.97 -20.02
N PHE A 325 32.01 22.99 -20.50
CA PHE A 325 33.43 23.17 -20.81
C PHE A 325 33.67 24.27 -21.87
N TYR A 326 32.89 24.26 -22.95
CA TYR A 326 32.95 25.30 -23.99
C TYR A 326 32.58 26.68 -23.47
N ASP A 327 31.47 26.80 -22.74
CA ASP A 327 30.97 28.06 -22.21
C ASP A 327 31.96 28.70 -21.24
N ARG A 328 32.65 27.89 -20.41
CA ARG A 328 33.74 28.38 -19.55
C ARG A 328 34.87 29.03 -20.35
N ILE A 329 35.32 28.40 -21.45
CA ILE A 329 36.38 28.97 -22.30
C ILE A 329 35.88 30.26 -22.95
N ARG A 330 34.66 30.23 -23.50
CA ARG A 330 34.03 31.37 -24.16
C ARG A 330 33.86 32.57 -23.23
N GLU A 331 33.41 32.34 -22.00
CA GLU A 331 33.20 33.41 -21.01
C GLU A 331 34.53 34.01 -20.53
N TYR A 332 35.57 33.19 -20.34
CA TYR A 332 36.88 33.65 -19.90
C TYR A 332 37.68 34.33 -21.00
N SER A 333 37.65 33.77 -22.23
CA SER A 333 38.42 34.26 -23.37
C SER A 333 37.61 34.14 -24.67
N PRO A 334 36.72 35.09 -24.97
CA PRO A 334 35.95 35.09 -26.23
C PRO A 334 36.84 35.01 -27.48
N ALA A 335 37.99 35.70 -27.47
CA ALA A 335 38.96 35.71 -28.56
C ALA A 335 39.62 34.33 -28.81
N GLU A 336 39.66 33.45 -27.80
CA GLU A 336 40.18 32.09 -27.95
C GLU A 336 39.24 31.25 -28.82
N VAL A 337 37.93 31.39 -28.63
CA VAL A 337 36.91 30.65 -29.40
C VAL A 337 36.87 31.12 -30.87
N GLU A 338 37.31 32.34 -31.13
CA GLU A 338 37.44 32.91 -32.48
C GLU A 338 38.76 32.53 -33.18
N SER A 339 39.67 31.78 -32.52
CA SER A 339 40.95 31.39 -33.11
C SER A 339 40.76 30.33 -34.21
N LYS A 340 41.58 30.41 -35.27
CA LYS A 340 41.46 29.52 -36.45
C LYS A 340 41.64 28.03 -36.14
N ASP A 341 42.32 27.71 -35.06
CA ASP A 341 42.66 26.35 -34.62
C ASP A 341 41.83 25.91 -33.39
N PHE A 342 40.93 26.75 -32.89
CA PHE A 342 40.16 26.48 -31.67
C PHE A 342 39.37 25.19 -31.80
N ILE A 343 38.59 25.04 -32.87
CA ILE A 343 37.72 23.87 -33.06
C ILE A 343 38.55 22.59 -33.08
N ASP A 344 39.71 22.59 -33.74
CA ASP A 344 40.61 21.44 -33.78
C ASP A 344 41.15 21.06 -32.40
N ARG A 345 41.61 22.06 -31.63
CA ARG A 345 42.06 21.83 -30.25
C ARG A 345 40.92 21.37 -29.35
N PHE A 346 39.76 22.00 -29.46
CA PHE A 346 38.59 21.71 -28.65
C PHE A 346 38.08 20.29 -28.91
N LEU A 347 37.91 19.91 -30.18
CA LEU A 347 37.47 18.56 -30.55
C LEU A 347 38.49 17.50 -30.09
N HIS A 348 39.80 17.77 -30.18
CA HIS A 348 40.81 16.85 -29.67
C HIS A 348 40.71 16.65 -28.14
N HIS A 349 40.39 17.72 -27.39
CA HIS A 349 40.12 17.61 -25.95
C HIS A 349 38.77 16.98 -25.66
N ALA A 350 37.74 17.22 -26.47
CA ALA A 350 36.43 16.57 -26.40
C ALA A 350 36.51 15.05 -26.65
N LEU A 351 37.50 14.56 -27.43
CA LEU A 351 37.81 13.11 -27.51
C LEU A 351 38.18 12.52 -26.15
N VAL A 352 38.89 13.30 -25.32
CA VAL A 352 39.22 12.86 -23.97
C VAL A 352 37.96 12.81 -23.15
N VAL A 353 37.00 13.73 -23.36
CA VAL A 353 35.67 13.80 -22.69
C VAL A 353 34.69 12.71 -23.16
N SER A 354 34.91 12.14 -24.35
CA SER A 354 34.09 11.07 -24.94
C SER A 354 34.02 9.83 -24.03
N PRO A 355 32.82 9.24 -23.80
CA PRO A 355 32.60 8.16 -22.82
C PRO A 355 33.46 6.88 -22.99
N THR A 356 34.18 6.72 -24.10
CA THR A 356 34.91 5.50 -24.50
C THR A 356 36.16 5.19 -23.71
N ARG A 357 36.80 6.18 -23.07
CA ARG A 357 38.11 5.97 -22.44
C ARG A 357 38.06 5.40 -21.02
N TRP A 358 36.87 5.14 -20.47
CA TRP A 358 36.73 4.78 -19.06
C TRP A 358 35.96 3.48 -18.80
N PRO A 359 36.53 2.53 -18.03
CA PRO A 359 36.30 1.11 -18.25
C PRO A 359 35.40 0.43 -17.20
N LYS A 360 34.44 1.14 -16.59
CA LYS A 360 33.40 0.47 -15.80
C LYS A 360 32.03 0.80 -16.37
N VAL A 361 31.57 -0.08 -17.26
CA VAL A 361 30.22 -0.07 -17.85
C VAL A 361 29.13 -0.05 -16.76
N GLU A 362 29.42 -0.62 -15.59
CA GLU A 362 28.55 -0.68 -14.41
C GLU A 362 28.26 0.68 -13.74
N GLU A 363 29.07 1.72 -13.99
CA GLU A 363 28.91 3.08 -13.41
C GLU A 363 28.21 4.06 -14.38
N ARG A 364 27.86 3.64 -15.60
CA ARG A 364 27.17 4.52 -16.57
C ARG A 364 25.70 4.68 -16.19
N GLY A 365 25.20 5.91 -16.26
CA GLY A 365 23.81 6.25 -16.00
C GLY A 365 23.42 7.41 -16.88
N TRP A 366 22.40 7.17 -17.72
CA TRP A 366 21.82 8.21 -18.56
C TRP A 366 20.66 8.83 -17.81
N ASP A 367 20.90 10.00 -17.25
CA ASP A 367 19.97 10.72 -16.40
C ASP A 367 19.17 11.74 -17.22
N SER A 368 17.93 11.95 -16.80
CA SER A 368 17.10 13.09 -17.17
C SER A 368 17.08 14.08 -16.01
N VAL A 369 17.22 15.37 -16.30
CA VAL A 369 17.25 16.42 -15.29
C VAL A 369 16.20 17.47 -15.61
N LEU A 370 15.38 17.79 -14.61
CA LEU A 370 14.39 18.86 -14.67
C LEU A 370 14.67 19.85 -13.55
N CYS A 371 14.69 21.14 -13.85
CA CYS A 371 14.85 22.21 -12.87
C CYS A 371 13.71 23.21 -13.04
N SER A 372 13.10 23.64 -11.95
CA SER A 372 12.15 24.75 -11.95
C SER A 372 12.63 25.83 -10.99
N LYS A 373 12.66 27.07 -11.47
CA LYS A 373 13.09 28.27 -10.74
C LYS A 373 11.92 29.21 -10.50
N VAL A 374 11.81 29.72 -9.27
CA VAL A 374 10.81 30.70 -8.85
C VAL A 374 11.48 31.85 -8.07
N THR A 375 10.80 33.00 -8.01
CA THR A 375 11.24 34.15 -7.20
C THR A 375 10.17 34.49 -6.17
N LEU A 376 10.51 34.36 -4.89
CA LEU A 376 9.59 34.62 -3.79
C LEU A 376 9.81 36.00 -3.19
N SER A 377 8.73 36.78 -3.08
CA SER A 377 8.72 37.99 -2.25
C SER A 377 8.83 37.65 -0.75
N PRO A 378 9.18 38.60 0.14
CA PRO A 378 9.15 38.34 1.59
C PRO A 378 7.79 37.81 2.03
N MET A 379 7.75 36.71 2.78
CA MET A 379 6.53 35.96 3.16
C MET A 379 5.73 35.34 2.00
N GLY A 380 6.18 35.48 0.76
CA GLY A 380 5.60 34.83 -0.41
C GLY A 380 5.78 33.31 -0.36
N SER A 381 4.88 32.60 -1.03
CA SER A 381 4.92 31.13 -1.14
C SER A 381 4.70 30.72 -2.60
N GLU A 382 5.36 29.65 -3.02
CA GLU A 382 5.25 29.06 -4.36
C GLU A 382 5.26 27.53 -4.24
N GLU A 383 4.64 26.87 -5.20
CA GLU A 383 4.62 25.40 -5.31
C GLU A 383 5.28 24.95 -6.62
N ILE A 384 6.06 23.88 -6.55
CA ILE A 384 6.69 23.24 -7.71
C ILE A 384 6.30 21.76 -7.68
N LEU A 385 5.56 21.34 -8.71
CA LEU A 385 5.06 19.97 -8.81
C LEU A 385 5.96 19.14 -9.71
N PHE A 386 6.48 18.03 -9.19
CA PHE A 386 7.08 16.96 -9.98
C PHE A 386 6.16 15.74 -10.02
N THR A 387 6.19 15.01 -11.13
CA THR A 387 5.46 13.76 -11.31
C THR A 387 6.35 12.70 -11.94
N VAL A 388 6.21 11.46 -11.48
CA VAL A 388 6.85 10.28 -12.07
C VAL A 388 5.76 9.27 -12.40
N SER A 389 5.78 8.75 -13.62
CA SER A 389 4.90 7.69 -14.07
C SER A 389 5.68 6.62 -14.82
N TRP A 390 5.11 5.41 -14.88
CA TRP A 390 5.66 4.29 -15.64
C TRP A 390 4.59 3.58 -16.44
N TYR A 391 5.04 2.86 -17.46
CA TYR A 391 4.21 1.95 -18.25
C TYR A 391 5.06 0.74 -18.62
N TYR A 392 4.92 -0.33 -17.85
CA TYR A 392 5.59 -1.61 -18.05
C TYR A 392 4.52 -2.69 -18.23
N PRO A 393 4.02 -2.91 -19.46
CA PRO A 393 2.85 -3.77 -19.71
C PRO A 393 3.11 -5.27 -19.46
N ASN A 394 4.34 -5.65 -19.16
CA ASN A 394 4.79 -7.02 -19.21
C ASN A 394 4.81 -7.66 -17.82
N HIS A 395 3.64 -8.18 -17.44
CA HIS A 395 3.45 -8.90 -16.18
C HIS A 395 3.49 -10.40 -16.40
N TYR A 396 4.54 -11.09 -15.93
CA TYR A 396 4.74 -12.50 -16.23
C TYR A 396 4.42 -13.46 -15.09
N SER A 397 3.76 -14.58 -15.44
CA SER A 397 3.77 -15.82 -14.67
C SER A 397 4.58 -16.90 -15.39
N PRO A 398 5.33 -17.76 -14.67
CA PRO A 398 5.99 -18.95 -15.21
C PRO A 398 5.06 -19.87 -16.01
N ASN A 399 3.82 -20.04 -15.59
CA ASN A 399 2.90 -21.04 -16.15
C ASN A 399 2.02 -20.48 -17.29
N VAL A 400 1.78 -19.17 -17.28
CA VAL A 400 0.80 -18.52 -18.17
C VAL A 400 1.47 -17.63 -19.22
N GLY A 401 2.65 -17.09 -18.93
CA GLY A 401 3.30 -16.07 -19.76
C GLY A 401 2.85 -14.66 -19.36
N ASN A 402 2.76 -13.75 -20.33
CA ASN A 402 2.39 -12.36 -20.07
C ASN A 402 0.88 -12.22 -19.83
N MET A 403 0.50 -11.80 -18.63
CA MET A 403 -0.87 -11.55 -18.20
C MET A 403 -1.28 -10.08 -18.30
N GLY A 404 -0.31 -9.18 -18.39
CA GLY A 404 -0.53 -7.74 -18.46
C GLY A 404 -1.04 -7.08 -17.18
N HIS A 405 -1.15 -5.75 -17.23
CA HIS A 405 -1.68 -4.90 -16.16
C HIS A 405 -3.02 -4.28 -16.52
N MET A 406 -3.85 -4.03 -15.51
CA MET A 406 -5.13 -3.36 -15.71
C MET A 406 -4.98 -1.98 -16.37
N TYR A 407 -3.94 -1.22 -16.01
CA TYR A 407 -3.72 0.14 -16.53
C TYR A 407 -3.49 0.19 -18.04
N GLU A 408 -3.11 -0.92 -18.69
CA GLU A 408 -2.98 -1.00 -20.15
C GLU A 408 -4.31 -0.79 -20.88
N ASN A 409 -5.43 -0.98 -20.18
CA ASN A 409 -6.76 -0.72 -20.74
C ASN A 409 -7.11 0.77 -20.77
N TRP A 410 -6.32 1.62 -20.11
CA TRP A 410 -6.60 3.05 -19.95
C TRP A 410 -5.53 3.97 -20.55
N PHE A 411 -4.29 3.49 -20.67
CA PHE A 411 -3.16 4.27 -21.12
C PHE A 411 -2.34 3.50 -22.15
N ALA A 412 -1.75 4.20 -23.12
CA ALA A 412 -0.89 3.64 -24.15
C ALA A 412 0.59 3.63 -23.76
N ASP A 413 1.02 4.59 -22.92
CA ASP A 413 2.39 4.73 -22.45
C ASP A 413 2.49 5.60 -21.18
N SER A 414 3.70 5.76 -20.62
CA SER A 414 3.92 6.53 -19.38
C SER A 414 3.70 8.03 -19.56
N LEU A 415 3.79 8.56 -20.79
CA LEU A 415 3.57 9.98 -21.06
C LEU A 415 2.08 10.32 -20.96
N GLU A 416 1.22 9.45 -21.49
CA GLU A 416 -0.24 9.57 -21.31
C GLU A 416 -0.62 9.48 -19.83
N VAL A 417 -0.02 8.53 -19.09
CA VAL A 417 -0.20 8.46 -17.62
C VAL A 417 0.24 9.77 -16.96
N ASN A 418 1.40 10.32 -17.31
CA ASN A 418 1.95 11.52 -16.66
C ASN A 418 1.07 12.75 -16.93
N ARG A 419 0.63 12.93 -18.18
CA ARG A 419 -0.31 13.99 -18.56
C ARG A 419 -1.60 13.87 -17.78
N TYR A 420 -2.14 12.66 -17.67
CA TYR A 420 -3.34 12.42 -16.88
C TYR A 420 -3.14 12.79 -15.40
N LEU A 421 -1.98 12.46 -14.82
CA LEU A 421 -1.66 12.88 -13.45
C LEU A 421 -1.59 14.41 -13.32
N VAL A 422 -0.88 15.10 -14.22
CA VAL A 422 -0.75 16.57 -14.17
C VAL A 422 -2.10 17.25 -14.34
N GLU A 423 -2.92 16.81 -15.30
CA GLU A 423 -4.26 17.36 -15.57
C GLU A 423 -5.21 17.22 -14.37
N ASN A 424 -5.08 16.14 -13.59
CA ASN A 424 -5.98 15.83 -12.47
C ASN A 424 -5.38 16.15 -11.09
N PHE A 425 -4.20 16.79 -11.02
CA PHE A 425 -3.47 17.03 -9.77
C PHE A 425 -4.35 17.66 -8.68
N VAL A 426 -5.05 18.75 -8.98
CA VAL A 426 -5.86 19.48 -7.98
C VAL A 426 -6.94 18.59 -7.38
N GLU A 427 -7.63 17.79 -8.20
CA GLU A 427 -8.68 16.89 -7.73
C GLU A 427 -8.10 15.75 -6.88
N PHE A 428 -7.07 15.07 -7.41
CA PHE A 428 -6.47 13.91 -6.75
C PHE A 428 -5.79 14.30 -5.44
N TYR A 429 -5.09 15.44 -5.42
CA TYR A 429 -4.49 16.02 -4.23
C TYR A 429 -5.53 16.26 -3.14
N ASN A 430 -6.59 17.01 -3.44
CA ASN A 430 -7.62 17.36 -2.45
C ASN A 430 -8.34 16.12 -1.90
N LYS A 431 -8.70 15.16 -2.77
CA LYS A 431 -9.37 13.93 -2.33
C LYS A 431 -8.46 13.03 -1.49
N THR A 432 -7.20 12.88 -1.89
CA THR A 432 -6.22 12.07 -1.16
C THR A 432 -5.93 12.65 0.23
N LEU A 433 -5.70 13.96 0.32
CA LEU A 433 -5.50 14.64 1.61
C LEU A 433 -6.76 14.61 2.47
N SER A 434 -7.94 14.79 1.88
CA SER A 434 -9.20 14.71 2.61
C SER A 434 -9.41 13.34 3.26
N PHE A 435 -9.02 12.25 2.58
CA PHE A 435 -9.05 10.91 3.17
C PHE A 435 -8.07 10.80 4.35
N ARG A 436 -6.81 11.21 4.17
CA ARG A 436 -5.80 11.25 5.24
C ARG A 436 -6.34 12.00 6.45
N ASP A 437 -6.75 13.25 6.25
CA ASP A 437 -7.15 14.14 7.33
C ASP A 437 -8.40 13.60 8.04
N SER A 438 -9.33 12.99 7.32
CA SER A 438 -10.51 12.33 7.89
C SER A 438 -10.15 11.10 8.74
N LEU A 439 -9.17 10.30 8.30
CA LEU A 439 -8.67 9.18 9.10
C LEU A 439 -7.96 9.68 10.36
N TYR A 440 -7.01 10.61 10.23
CA TYR A 440 -6.16 11.08 11.33
C TYR A 440 -6.79 12.12 12.27
N CYS A 441 -7.95 12.67 11.94
CA CYS A 441 -8.74 13.46 12.89
C CYS A 441 -9.60 12.62 13.84
N SER A 442 -9.50 11.29 13.77
CA SER A 442 -10.25 10.36 14.62
C SER A 442 -9.86 10.47 16.10
N THR A 443 -10.83 10.35 17.00
CA THR A 443 -10.64 10.47 18.46
C THR A 443 -10.40 9.13 19.16
N ILE A 444 -10.00 8.10 18.42
CA ILE A 444 -9.76 6.73 18.91
C ILE A 444 -8.33 6.52 19.42
N GLY A 445 -7.55 7.59 19.61
CA GLY A 445 -6.15 7.54 20.04
C GLY A 445 -5.17 7.38 18.88
N GLU A 446 -4.07 8.11 18.94
CA GLU A 446 -3.06 8.23 17.86
C GLU A 446 -2.53 6.88 17.40
N ILE A 447 -2.09 6.04 18.34
CA ILE A 447 -1.55 4.70 18.07
C ILE A 447 -2.55 3.81 17.31
N ALA A 448 -3.84 3.87 17.66
CA ALA A 448 -4.87 3.08 16.99
C ALA A 448 -5.12 3.56 15.55
N VAL A 449 -5.12 4.87 15.33
CA VAL A 449 -5.29 5.43 13.98
C VAL A 449 -4.08 5.11 13.11
N GLU A 450 -2.88 5.22 13.66
CA GLU A 450 -1.64 4.85 12.99
C GLU A 450 -1.57 3.36 12.65
N ALA A 451 -2.06 2.48 13.53
CA ALA A 451 -2.19 1.06 13.24
C ALA A 451 -3.09 0.81 12.01
N ILE A 452 -4.18 1.54 11.85
CA ILE A 452 -5.05 1.43 10.66
C ILE A 452 -4.34 1.97 9.42
N GLY A 453 -3.84 3.20 9.49
CA GLY A 453 -3.24 3.89 8.34
C GLY A 453 -1.97 3.20 7.82
N SER A 454 -1.12 2.71 8.71
CA SER A 454 0.11 1.99 8.34
C SER A 454 -0.16 0.70 7.56
N GLN A 455 -1.22 -0.05 7.91
CA GLN A 455 -1.49 -1.32 7.25
C GLN A 455 -2.19 -1.17 5.90
N LEU A 456 -2.90 -0.07 5.63
CA LEU A 456 -3.48 0.20 4.30
C LEU A 456 -2.43 0.19 3.18
N THR A 457 -1.16 0.43 3.50
CA THR A 457 -0.03 0.31 2.56
C THR A 457 0.07 -1.08 1.91
N THR A 458 -0.33 -2.14 2.60
CA THR A 458 -0.33 -3.51 2.09
C THR A 458 -1.21 -3.67 0.86
N LEU A 459 -2.31 -2.91 0.74
CA LEU A 459 -3.18 -2.92 -0.43
C LEU A 459 -2.41 -2.52 -1.71
N PHE A 460 -1.42 -1.64 -1.58
CA PHE A 460 -0.61 -1.17 -2.71
C PHE A 460 0.57 -2.10 -2.98
N LYS A 461 1.29 -2.48 -1.92
CA LYS A 461 2.51 -3.29 -2.06
C LYS A 461 2.25 -4.71 -2.52
N SER A 462 1.12 -5.29 -2.12
CA SER A 462 0.86 -6.71 -2.29
C SER A 462 -0.26 -7.00 -3.30
N SER A 463 -0.82 -6.01 -4.01
CA SER A 463 -1.90 -6.24 -4.97
C SER A 463 -1.41 -6.51 -6.38
N TRP A 464 -2.08 -7.44 -7.04
CA TRP A 464 -2.04 -7.62 -8.49
C TRP A 464 -3.41 -7.30 -9.09
N TRP A 465 -3.40 -6.55 -10.19
CA TRP A 465 -4.58 -6.26 -10.98
C TRP A 465 -4.26 -6.42 -12.47
N LEU A 466 -4.73 -7.52 -13.04
CA LEU A 466 -4.35 -7.96 -14.38
C LEU A 466 -5.21 -7.31 -15.45
N LYS A 467 -4.72 -7.36 -16.69
CA LYS A 467 -5.36 -6.75 -17.86
C LYS A 467 -6.78 -7.26 -18.14
N ASP A 468 -7.06 -8.52 -17.80
CA ASP A 468 -8.38 -9.14 -17.94
C ASP A 468 -9.34 -8.83 -16.78
N GLY A 469 -8.90 -8.02 -15.81
CA GLY A 469 -9.66 -7.59 -14.66
C GLY A 469 -9.53 -8.50 -13.44
N LEU A 470 -8.79 -9.62 -13.51
CA LEU A 470 -8.54 -10.46 -12.33
C LEU A 470 -7.72 -9.70 -11.28
N PHE A 471 -8.04 -9.94 -10.00
CA PHE A 471 -7.48 -9.21 -8.88
C PHE A 471 -7.18 -10.14 -7.70
N GLY A 472 -6.11 -9.85 -6.98
CA GLY A 472 -5.79 -10.54 -5.74
C GLY A 472 -4.70 -9.85 -4.94
N ILE A 473 -4.72 -10.06 -3.63
CA ILE A 473 -3.64 -9.67 -2.73
C ILE A 473 -2.74 -10.87 -2.45
N TRP A 474 -1.43 -10.66 -2.60
CA TRP A 474 -0.40 -11.58 -2.17
C TRP A 474 -0.39 -11.65 -0.64
N GLU A 475 -0.45 -12.86 -0.10
CA GLU A 475 -0.49 -13.12 1.34
C GLU A 475 0.64 -12.45 2.13
N GLY A 476 1.90 -12.63 1.73
CA GLY A 476 3.03 -11.82 2.14
C GLY A 476 4.16 -11.89 1.12
N LEU A 477 4.76 -10.75 0.77
CA LEU A 477 5.87 -10.73 -0.17
C LEU A 477 7.00 -11.66 0.30
N GLY A 478 7.44 -12.55 -0.59
CA GLY A 478 8.42 -13.58 -0.27
C GLY A 478 7.85 -14.82 0.42
N SER A 479 6.53 -15.04 0.46
CA SER A 479 5.91 -16.27 0.98
C SER A 479 4.48 -16.49 0.45
N CYS A 480 4.07 -17.75 0.26
CA CYS A 480 2.73 -18.11 -0.23
C CYS A 480 2.36 -17.38 -1.55
N GLY A 481 1.07 -17.30 -1.88
CA GLY A 481 0.61 -16.63 -3.12
C GLY A 481 -0.61 -15.76 -2.90
N PHE A 482 -1.51 -15.73 -3.88
CA PHE A 482 -2.63 -14.77 -3.89
C PHE A 482 -3.94 -15.35 -3.39
N HIS A 483 -4.75 -14.46 -2.79
CA HIS A 483 -6.08 -14.79 -2.30
C HIS A 483 -6.05 -16.07 -1.44
N THR A 484 -5.06 -16.17 -0.55
CA THR A 484 -5.06 -17.23 0.46
C THR A 484 -6.35 -17.11 1.27
N THR A 485 -7.28 -18.05 1.12
CA THR A 485 -8.68 -17.92 1.57
C THR A 485 -8.76 -17.68 3.07
N ASP A 486 -7.98 -18.42 3.85
CA ASP A 486 -7.95 -18.31 5.30
C ASP A 486 -7.25 -17.04 5.81
N VAL A 487 -6.42 -16.38 5.00
CA VAL A 487 -5.85 -15.05 5.32
C VAL A 487 -6.79 -13.93 4.85
N SER A 488 -7.44 -14.12 3.70
CA SER A 488 -8.44 -13.20 3.13
C SER A 488 -9.60 -12.97 4.11
N TYR A 489 -9.97 -13.98 4.89
CA TYR A 489 -10.93 -13.87 5.99
C TYR A 489 -10.63 -12.69 6.94
N TYR A 490 -9.36 -12.46 7.25
CA TYR A 490 -8.89 -11.38 8.12
C TYR A 490 -8.60 -10.08 7.36
N GLY A 491 -8.00 -10.17 6.17
CA GLY A 491 -7.42 -9.02 5.47
C GLY A 491 -8.39 -8.22 4.58
N THR A 492 -9.58 -8.75 4.28
CA THR A 492 -10.47 -8.17 3.25
C THR A 492 -11.37 -7.01 3.72
N TYR A 493 -11.38 -6.65 5.01
CA TYR A 493 -12.20 -5.56 5.56
C TYR A 493 -12.05 -4.21 4.84
N PRO A 494 -10.83 -3.67 4.65
CA PRO A 494 -10.65 -2.42 3.91
C PRO A 494 -10.96 -2.59 2.41
N ILE A 495 -10.77 -3.78 1.82
CA ILE A 495 -11.03 -4.00 0.39
C ILE A 495 -12.52 -3.95 0.10
N ILE A 496 -13.35 -4.70 0.85
CA ILE A 496 -14.80 -4.69 0.61
C ILE A 496 -15.43 -3.31 0.85
N THR A 497 -14.88 -2.53 1.79
CA THR A 497 -15.42 -1.20 2.12
C THR A 497 -14.93 -0.11 1.18
N LEU A 498 -13.66 -0.13 0.76
CA LEU A 498 -13.06 0.92 -0.07
C LEU A 498 -13.10 0.58 -1.56
N PHE A 499 -12.96 -0.68 -1.95
CA PHE A 499 -12.90 -1.15 -3.35
C PHE A 499 -13.74 -2.43 -3.54
N PRO A 500 -15.07 -2.37 -3.35
CA PRO A 500 -15.95 -3.55 -3.30
C PRO A 500 -15.89 -4.43 -4.55
N ASP A 501 -15.73 -3.84 -5.73
CA ASP A 501 -15.69 -4.62 -6.98
C ASP A 501 -14.40 -5.44 -7.13
N LEU A 502 -13.28 -4.96 -6.59
CA LEU A 502 -12.04 -5.75 -6.49
C LEU A 502 -12.20 -6.95 -5.56
N GLN A 503 -12.82 -6.76 -4.40
CA GLN A 503 -13.11 -7.87 -3.47
C GLN A 503 -14.06 -8.90 -4.08
N LYS A 504 -15.17 -8.45 -4.68
CA LYS A 504 -16.14 -9.36 -5.34
C LYS A 504 -15.49 -10.14 -6.48
N THR A 505 -14.60 -9.51 -7.24
CA THR A 505 -13.84 -10.15 -8.32
C THR A 505 -12.96 -11.27 -7.76
N GLN A 506 -12.18 -10.98 -6.71
CA GLN A 506 -11.34 -11.97 -6.03
C GLN A 506 -12.16 -13.19 -5.54
N MET A 507 -13.30 -12.96 -4.89
CA MET A 507 -14.18 -14.03 -4.39
C MET A 507 -14.79 -14.88 -5.52
N LEU A 508 -15.27 -14.23 -6.59
CA LEU A 508 -15.83 -14.92 -7.76
C LEU A 508 -14.76 -15.70 -8.55
N GLN A 509 -13.52 -15.22 -8.58
CA GLN A 509 -12.41 -15.93 -9.23
C GLN A 509 -12.07 -17.18 -8.42
N GLY A 510 -11.88 -17.06 -7.11
CA GLY A 510 -11.49 -18.16 -6.23
C GLY A 510 -12.54 -19.26 -6.18
N ALA A 511 -13.83 -18.90 -6.17
CA ALA A 511 -14.93 -19.85 -6.16
C ALA A 511 -14.88 -20.85 -7.33
N LYS A 512 -14.38 -20.44 -8.51
CA LYS A 512 -14.27 -21.31 -9.70
C LYS A 512 -13.30 -22.47 -9.51
N TYR A 513 -12.37 -22.34 -8.57
CA TYR A 513 -11.38 -23.36 -8.21
C TYR A 513 -11.85 -24.26 -7.07
N GLN A 514 -13.12 -24.18 -6.63
CA GLN A 514 -13.67 -25.19 -5.74
C GLN A 514 -13.60 -26.58 -6.38
N ASN A 515 -13.04 -27.55 -5.65
CA ASN A 515 -12.90 -28.91 -6.16
C ASN A 515 -14.25 -29.67 -6.22
N GLU A 516 -14.25 -30.86 -6.79
CA GLU A 516 -15.47 -31.68 -6.96
C GLU A 516 -16.15 -32.04 -5.64
N ALA A 517 -15.37 -32.22 -4.57
CA ALA A 517 -15.90 -32.51 -3.24
C ALA A 517 -16.59 -31.30 -2.60
N GLY A 518 -16.41 -30.09 -3.15
CA GLY A 518 -16.96 -28.84 -2.60
C GLY A 518 -15.99 -28.08 -1.71
N ARG A 519 -14.69 -28.40 -1.72
CA ARG A 519 -13.68 -27.69 -0.92
C ARG A 519 -13.11 -26.51 -1.71
N VAL A 520 -13.09 -25.35 -1.09
CA VAL A 520 -12.52 -24.12 -1.69
C VAL A 520 -11.00 -24.19 -1.73
N HIS A 521 -10.39 -23.52 -2.71
CA HIS A 521 -8.93 -23.46 -2.83
C HIS A 521 -8.27 -22.76 -1.63
N HIS A 522 -7.03 -23.13 -1.33
CA HIS A 522 -6.19 -22.45 -0.35
C HIS A 522 -5.70 -21.12 -0.89
N THR A 523 -4.78 -21.16 -1.86
CA THR A 523 -4.16 -19.98 -2.47
C THR A 523 -3.95 -20.22 -3.95
N PHE A 524 -3.97 -19.14 -4.73
CA PHE A 524 -3.31 -19.09 -6.03
C PHE A 524 -1.79 -19.07 -5.84
N LEU A 525 -1.03 -19.66 -6.76
CA LEU A 525 0.43 -19.72 -6.67
C LEU A 525 1.06 -18.48 -7.33
N ASP A 526 1.53 -18.63 -8.57
CA ASP A 526 2.30 -17.62 -9.31
C ASP A 526 1.45 -16.77 -10.24
N ASP A 527 0.15 -17.05 -10.27
CA ASP A 527 -0.84 -16.49 -11.16
C ASP A 527 -2.25 -16.81 -10.63
N PHE A 528 -3.27 -16.22 -11.25
CA PHE A 528 -4.67 -16.47 -10.90
C PHE A 528 -5.31 -17.68 -11.62
N PHE A 529 -4.48 -18.57 -12.17
CA PHE A 529 -4.95 -19.71 -12.97
C PHE A 529 -4.60 -21.07 -12.36
N HIS A 530 -3.60 -21.11 -11.48
CA HIS A 530 -3.12 -22.31 -10.79
C HIS A 530 -3.20 -22.12 -9.27
N VAL A 531 -3.88 -23.06 -8.62
CA VAL A 531 -4.04 -23.09 -7.16
C VAL A 531 -3.22 -24.20 -6.54
N ASP A 532 -2.91 -24.07 -5.26
CA ASP A 532 -2.33 -25.14 -4.46
C ASP A 532 -3.31 -26.31 -4.32
N ILE A 533 -3.09 -27.37 -5.09
CA ILE A 533 -3.95 -28.55 -5.14
C ILE A 533 -3.76 -29.49 -3.94
N ASP A 534 -2.67 -29.36 -3.20
CA ASP A 534 -2.36 -30.26 -2.08
C ASP A 534 -3.00 -29.76 -0.76
N SER A 535 -3.44 -28.50 -0.71
CA SER A 535 -3.97 -27.87 0.52
C SER A 535 -5.49 -27.92 0.68
N TYR A 536 -6.24 -28.65 -0.16
CA TYR A 536 -7.69 -28.83 0.03
C TYR A 536 -8.05 -29.57 1.34
N GLU A 537 -7.09 -30.15 2.06
CA GLU A 537 -7.34 -30.79 3.36
C GLU A 537 -7.69 -29.82 4.49
N ARG A 538 -7.45 -28.51 4.32
CA ARG A 538 -7.73 -27.49 5.33
C ARG A 538 -9.24 -27.25 5.49
N VAL A 539 -9.76 -27.40 6.70
CA VAL A 539 -11.21 -27.45 6.95
C VAL A 539 -11.86 -26.10 7.31
N ASP A 540 -11.06 -25.08 7.66
CA ASP A 540 -11.54 -23.74 8.00
C ASP A 540 -12.00 -22.92 6.79
N MET A 541 -11.42 -23.17 5.62
CA MET A 541 -11.61 -22.35 4.42
C MET A 541 -13.05 -22.34 3.91
N ASN A 542 -13.76 -23.48 3.96
CA ASN A 542 -15.16 -23.57 3.52
C ASN A 542 -16.06 -22.65 4.38
N PRO A 543 -16.07 -22.77 5.73
CA PRO A 543 -16.75 -21.82 6.59
C PRO A 543 -16.37 -20.35 6.33
N GLN A 544 -15.08 -20.04 6.22
CA GLN A 544 -14.59 -18.68 6.01
C GLN A 544 -15.07 -18.09 4.67
N PHE A 545 -15.05 -18.87 3.59
CA PHE A 545 -15.57 -18.49 2.29
C PHE A 545 -17.05 -18.12 2.35
N VAL A 546 -17.87 -18.94 3.01
CA VAL A 546 -19.31 -18.69 3.16
C VAL A 546 -19.59 -17.43 3.97
N MET A 547 -18.84 -17.23 5.05
CA MET A 547 -18.96 -16.04 5.90
C MET A 547 -18.55 -14.76 5.16
N MET A 548 -17.44 -14.78 4.41
CA MET A 548 -17.02 -13.67 3.57
C MET A 548 -18.04 -13.37 2.46
N ALA A 549 -18.54 -14.38 1.76
CA ALA A 549 -19.54 -14.20 0.71
C ALA A 549 -20.80 -13.51 1.24
N TYR A 550 -21.29 -13.92 2.42
CA TYR A 550 -22.44 -13.30 3.04
C TYR A 550 -22.16 -11.88 3.55
N ARG A 551 -20.99 -11.63 4.16
CA ARG A 551 -20.56 -10.28 4.56
C ARG A 551 -20.56 -9.34 3.35
N ASP A 552 -19.93 -9.76 2.25
CA ASP A 552 -19.79 -8.94 1.05
C ASP A 552 -21.18 -8.60 0.46
N TYR A 553 -22.12 -9.56 0.48
CA TYR A 553 -23.53 -9.33 0.15
C TYR A 553 -24.19 -8.32 1.08
N VAL A 554 -24.10 -8.49 2.40
CA VAL A 554 -24.74 -7.59 3.37
C VAL A 554 -24.23 -6.16 3.20
N LEU A 555 -22.93 -5.98 3.02
CA LEU A 555 -22.34 -4.64 2.88
C LEU A 555 -22.72 -3.96 1.56
N THR A 556 -22.81 -4.71 0.47
CA THR A 556 -23.07 -4.16 -0.88
C THR A 556 -24.56 -4.11 -1.25
N GLY A 557 -25.36 -5.02 -0.72
CA GLY A 557 -26.72 -5.30 -1.18
C GLY A 557 -26.79 -6.02 -2.54
N ASP A 558 -25.68 -6.59 -3.03
CA ASP A 558 -25.59 -7.19 -4.37
C ASP A 558 -26.15 -8.63 -4.38
N GLU A 559 -27.45 -8.75 -4.67
CA GLU A 559 -28.13 -10.05 -4.78
C GLU A 559 -27.64 -10.91 -5.95
N GLU A 560 -27.15 -10.30 -7.04
CA GLU A 560 -26.63 -11.05 -8.18
C GLU A 560 -25.31 -11.73 -7.82
N TYR A 561 -24.43 -11.00 -7.13
CA TYR A 561 -23.16 -11.54 -6.62
C TYR A 561 -23.37 -12.78 -5.75
N ILE A 562 -24.22 -12.71 -4.73
CA ILE A 562 -24.45 -13.86 -3.84
C ILE A 562 -25.15 -15.01 -4.56
N ARG A 563 -26.05 -14.71 -5.51
CA ARG A 563 -26.70 -15.72 -6.35
C ARG A 563 -25.69 -16.47 -7.23
N ARG A 564 -24.67 -15.79 -7.76
CA ARG A 564 -23.57 -16.42 -8.51
C ARG A 564 -22.70 -17.31 -7.63
N LEU A 565 -22.51 -16.96 -6.36
CA LEU A 565 -21.77 -17.78 -5.40
C LEU A 565 -22.59 -18.94 -4.80
N TRP A 566 -23.93 -18.88 -4.86
CA TRP A 566 -24.81 -19.88 -4.24
C TRP A 566 -24.46 -21.34 -4.54
N PRO A 567 -24.20 -21.76 -5.80
CA PRO A 567 -23.84 -23.15 -6.08
C PRO A 567 -22.56 -23.61 -5.36
N TYR A 568 -21.60 -22.70 -5.19
CA TYR A 568 -20.34 -22.97 -4.49
C TYR A 568 -20.54 -22.99 -2.97
N ILE A 569 -21.36 -22.09 -2.44
CA ILE A 569 -21.76 -22.08 -1.02
C ILE A 569 -22.45 -23.40 -0.65
N LEU A 570 -23.41 -23.85 -1.47
CA LEU A 570 -24.12 -25.10 -1.23
C LEU A 570 -23.17 -26.30 -1.17
N LYS A 571 -22.23 -26.41 -2.10
CA LYS A 571 -21.21 -27.46 -2.11
C LYS A 571 -20.27 -27.38 -0.90
N ALA A 572 -19.83 -26.18 -0.52
CA ALA A 572 -18.94 -25.97 0.62
C ALA A 572 -19.61 -26.40 1.93
N MET A 573 -20.84 -25.96 2.16
CA MET A 573 -21.62 -26.32 3.35
C MET A 573 -21.92 -27.82 3.41
N ASN A 574 -22.32 -28.43 2.29
CA ASN A 574 -22.57 -29.87 2.24
C ASN A 574 -21.28 -30.68 2.47
N ASN A 575 -20.12 -30.21 2.01
CA ASN A 575 -18.84 -30.88 2.27
C ASN A 575 -18.46 -30.82 3.74
N THR A 576 -18.53 -29.63 4.36
CA THR A 576 -18.15 -29.45 5.77
C THR A 576 -19.09 -30.23 6.70
N ALA A 577 -20.37 -30.37 6.36
CA ALA A 577 -21.30 -31.20 7.12
C ALA A 577 -20.94 -32.69 7.16
N LEU A 578 -20.08 -33.20 6.24
CA LEU A 578 -19.61 -34.60 6.27
C LEU A 578 -18.56 -34.86 7.35
N LEU A 579 -18.04 -33.81 7.99
CA LEU A 579 -17.01 -33.89 9.03
C LEU A 579 -17.59 -34.17 10.43
N ASP A 580 -18.92 -34.13 10.57
CA ASP A 580 -19.66 -34.51 11.78
C ASP A 580 -19.86 -36.03 11.77
N ALA A 581 -19.08 -36.77 12.58
CA ALA A 581 -19.10 -38.22 12.59
C ALA A 581 -20.02 -38.81 13.65
N ASP A 582 -20.25 -38.10 14.76
CA ASP A 582 -21.14 -38.54 15.85
C ASP A 582 -22.56 -37.94 15.75
N GLY A 583 -22.77 -37.07 14.77
CA GLY A 583 -24.02 -36.42 14.44
C GLY A 583 -24.35 -35.26 15.37
N ASP A 584 -23.44 -34.77 16.23
CA ASP A 584 -23.70 -33.76 17.24
C ASP A 584 -23.89 -32.33 16.70
N GLY A 585 -23.72 -32.15 15.39
CA GLY A 585 -23.83 -30.88 14.68
C GLY A 585 -22.51 -30.11 14.54
N LEU A 586 -21.38 -30.65 14.99
CA LEU A 586 -20.06 -30.06 14.89
C LEU A 586 -19.08 -30.94 14.08
N PRO A 587 -18.11 -30.33 13.36
CA PRO A 587 -17.02 -31.08 12.77
C PRO A 587 -16.12 -31.68 13.85
N ASP A 588 -15.89 -33.00 13.78
CA ASP A 588 -15.01 -33.74 14.68
C ASP A 588 -14.04 -34.70 13.95
N LYS A 589 -14.27 -34.92 12.65
CA LYS A 589 -13.45 -35.77 11.79
C LYS A 589 -12.63 -34.95 10.81
N ASP A 590 -11.41 -35.41 10.53
CA ASP A 590 -10.46 -34.82 9.56
C ASP A 590 -10.20 -33.31 9.79
N CYS A 591 -10.32 -32.85 11.05
CA CYS A 591 -10.18 -31.44 11.45
C CYS A 591 -8.73 -31.04 11.79
N GLU A 592 -7.73 -31.81 11.34
CA GLU A 592 -6.33 -31.60 11.73
C GLU A 592 -5.73 -30.34 11.12
N LYS A 593 -6.13 -30.00 9.89
CA LYS A 593 -5.47 -28.98 9.05
C LYS A 593 -6.32 -27.72 8.90
N GLN A 594 -5.68 -26.57 9.09
CA GLN A 594 -6.29 -25.24 9.09
C GLN A 594 -5.19 -24.15 8.96
N THR A 595 -5.52 -22.85 9.00
CA THR A 595 -4.60 -21.71 8.82
C THR A 595 -3.31 -21.77 9.67
N TYR A 596 -3.39 -22.24 10.92
CA TYR A 596 -2.27 -22.59 11.79
C TYR A 596 -1.65 -23.93 11.35
N ASP A 597 -1.03 -23.92 10.18
CA ASP A 597 -0.75 -25.08 9.33
C ASP A 597 0.19 -26.18 9.88
N VAL A 598 1.12 -25.81 10.77
CA VAL A 598 1.98 -26.75 11.51
C VAL A 598 1.44 -27.12 12.90
N TRP A 599 0.28 -26.59 13.29
CA TRP A 599 -0.39 -26.86 14.56
C TRP A 599 -1.60 -27.77 14.35
N ASN A 600 -1.35 -29.08 14.20
CA ASN A 600 -2.42 -30.04 14.01
C ASN A 600 -3.38 -30.10 15.21
N LEU A 601 -4.68 -30.02 14.93
CA LEU A 601 -5.75 -30.21 15.92
C LEU A 601 -6.34 -31.63 15.79
N SER A 602 -7.21 -32.05 16.70
CA SER A 602 -7.82 -33.40 16.67
C SER A 602 -9.25 -33.36 17.19
N GLY A 603 -10.08 -34.35 16.85
CA GLY A 603 -11.47 -34.36 17.30
C GLY A 603 -12.22 -33.10 16.86
N CYS A 604 -13.05 -32.56 17.75
CA CYS A 604 -13.75 -31.29 17.57
C CYS A 604 -12.91 -30.12 18.13
N PRO A 605 -12.32 -29.24 17.29
CA PRO A 605 -11.58 -28.07 17.74
C PRO A 605 -12.49 -26.84 17.87
N SER A 606 -12.27 -26.03 18.91
CA SER A 606 -13.11 -24.86 19.18
C SER A 606 -13.10 -23.84 18.04
N TYR A 607 -11.93 -23.60 17.44
CA TYR A 607 -11.77 -22.71 16.29
C TYR A 607 -12.64 -23.15 15.09
N ILE A 608 -12.56 -24.42 14.70
CA ILE A 608 -13.34 -24.97 13.58
C ILE A 608 -14.83 -25.02 13.89
N GLY A 609 -15.20 -25.47 15.10
CA GLY A 609 -16.60 -25.48 15.53
C GLY A 609 -17.20 -24.07 15.53
N SER A 610 -16.46 -23.06 15.99
CA SER A 610 -16.91 -21.67 15.96
C SER A 610 -17.11 -21.15 14.53
N LEU A 611 -16.18 -21.44 13.62
CA LEU A 611 -16.30 -21.04 12.22
C LEU A 611 -17.49 -21.73 11.55
N TRP A 612 -17.70 -23.02 11.81
CA TRP A 612 -18.83 -23.77 11.30
C TRP A 612 -20.18 -23.18 11.73
N LEU A 613 -20.34 -22.85 13.01
CA LEU A 613 -21.55 -22.20 13.51
C LEU A 613 -21.78 -20.82 12.87
N GLY A 614 -20.70 -20.06 12.66
CA GLY A 614 -20.76 -18.79 11.94
C GLY A 614 -21.19 -18.96 10.47
N ALA A 615 -20.66 -19.98 9.79
CA ALA A 615 -21.01 -20.28 8.41
C ALA A 615 -22.45 -20.77 8.26
N LEU A 616 -22.93 -21.63 9.16
CA LEU A 616 -24.33 -22.05 9.21
C LEU A 616 -25.27 -20.84 9.39
N TYR A 617 -24.94 -19.93 10.31
CA TYR A 617 -25.73 -18.72 10.54
C TYR A 617 -25.88 -17.88 9.26
N CYS A 618 -24.80 -17.71 8.49
CA CYS A 618 -24.81 -17.02 7.20
C CYS A 618 -25.55 -17.82 6.12
N ALA A 619 -25.24 -19.10 5.96
CA ALA A 619 -25.77 -19.97 4.93
C ALA A 619 -27.29 -20.16 5.03
N ILE A 620 -27.85 -20.24 6.25
CA ILE A 620 -29.31 -20.29 6.47
C ILE A 620 -30.00 -19.07 5.87
N LYS A 621 -29.40 -17.87 6.04
CA LYS A 621 -29.96 -16.63 5.48
C LYS A 621 -29.83 -16.59 3.96
N VAL A 622 -28.70 -17.06 3.42
CA VAL A 622 -28.52 -17.18 1.96
C VAL A 622 -29.50 -18.19 1.36
N ALA A 623 -29.72 -19.34 2.00
CA ALA A 623 -30.67 -20.36 1.53
C ALA A 623 -32.09 -19.80 1.44
N ARG A 624 -32.55 -19.07 2.47
CA ARG A 624 -33.84 -18.36 2.45
C ARG A 624 -33.91 -17.30 1.35
N LEU A 625 -32.83 -16.52 1.17
CA LEU A 625 -32.73 -15.54 0.09
C LEU A 625 -32.83 -16.19 -1.31
N MET A 626 -32.31 -17.42 -1.46
CA MET A 626 -32.40 -18.19 -2.69
C MET A 626 -33.72 -18.96 -2.85
N GLY A 627 -34.60 -18.93 -1.84
CA GLY A 627 -35.87 -19.67 -1.81
C GLY A 627 -35.72 -21.17 -1.52
N ASP A 628 -34.57 -21.62 -1.03
CA ASP A 628 -34.30 -23.01 -0.64
C ASP A 628 -34.62 -23.23 0.85
N GLU A 629 -35.93 -23.21 1.17
CA GLU A 629 -36.41 -23.41 2.55
C GLU A 629 -36.03 -24.78 3.11
N GLN A 630 -35.94 -25.81 2.24
CA GLN A 630 -35.54 -27.15 2.67
C GLN A 630 -34.13 -27.15 3.24
N LYS A 631 -33.17 -26.53 2.54
CA LYS A 631 -31.79 -26.42 3.04
C LYS A 631 -31.69 -25.47 4.23
N ALA A 632 -32.45 -24.38 4.24
CA ALA A 632 -32.50 -23.50 5.40
C ALA A 632 -32.94 -24.24 6.68
N ASP A 633 -33.98 -25.09 6.60
CA ASP A 633 -34.49 -25.87 7.73
C ASP A 633 -33.58 -27.03 8.14
N GLU A 634 -32.90 -27.66 7.19
CA GLU A 634 -31.85 -28.66 7.44
C GLU A 634 -30.70 -28.03 8.24
N TRP A 635 -30.11 -26.96 7.71
CA TRP A 635 -29.00 -26.27 8.36
C TRP A 635 -29.40 -25.59 9.67
N SER A 636 -30.64 -25.11 9.82
CA SER A 636 -31.14 -24.57 11.10
C SER A 636 -31.15 -25.64 12.19
N ARG A 637 -31.52 -26.88 11.88
CA ARG A 637 -31.48 -27.99 12.85
C ARG A 637 -30.05 -28.36 13.25
N ILE A 638 -29.13 -28.40 12.29
CA ILE A 638 -27.70 -28.64 12.56
C ILE A 638 -27.13 -27.51 13.41
N TYR A 639 -27.46 -26.26 13.09
CA TYR A 639 -27.01 -25.07 13.82
C TYR A 639 -27.43 -25.05 15.29
N GLU A 640 -28.71 -25.28 15.59
CA GLU A 640 -29.17 -25.30 16.99
C GLU A 640 -28.56 -26.46 17.77
N LYS A 641 -28.44 -27.64 17.14
CA LYS A 641 -27.77 -28.79 17.78
C LYS A 641 -26.29 -28.51 18.05
N GLY A 642 -25.57 -28.00 17.05
CA GLY A 642 -24.16 -27.68 17.14
C GLY A 642 -23.86 -26.60 18.18
N LYS A 643 -24.73 -25.59 18.33
CA LYS A 643 -24.60 -24.57 19.41
C LYS A 643 -24.63 -25.20 20.79
N ASP A 644 -25.59 -26.08 21.03
CA ASP A 644 -25.72 -26.78 22.31
C ASP A 644 -24.51 -27.70 22.56
N SER A 645 -24.09 -28.45 21.53
CA SER A 645 -22.92 -29.32 21.58
C SER A 645 -21.63 -28.54 21.84
N PHE A 646 -21.45 -27.37 21.22
CA PHE A 646 -20.24 -26.55 21.32
C PHE A 646 -19.98 -26.15 22.77
N LYS A 647 -21.02 -25.69 23.47
CA LYS A 647 -20.93 -25.37 24.90
C LYS A 647 -20.74 -26.63 25.74
N LYS A 648 -21.51 -27.69 25.49
CA LYS A 648 -21.48 -28.90 26.30
C LYS A 648 -20.15 -29.66 26.22
N LEU A 649 -19.54 -29.71 25.04
CA LEU A 649 -18.35 -30.49 24.76
C LEU A 649 -17.07 -29.73 25.13
N LEU A 650 -16.98 -28.45 24.75
CA LEU A 650 -15.71 -27.73 24.76
C LEU A 650 -15.54 -26.79 25.95
N TRP A 651 -16.62 -26.29 26.57
CA TRP A 651 -16.53 -25.35 27.69
C TRP A 651 -15.96 -26.01 28.96
N ASN A 652 -14.85 -25.49 29.47
CA ASN A 652 -14.19 -26.04 30.66
C ASN A 652 -14.49 -25.28 31.97
N GLY A 653 -15.35 -24.26 31.91
CA GLY A 653 -15.68 -23.40 33.05
C GLY A 653 -15.08 -21.99 32.97
N GLU A 654 -14.01 -21.80 32.19
CA GLU A 654 -13.37 -20.49 31.99
C GLU A 654 -13.23 -20.12 30.50
N TYR A 655 -12.93 -21.11 29.66
CA TYR A 655 -12.78 -20.96 28.22
C TYR A 655 -13.12 -22.27 27.49
N TYR A 656 -13.09 -22.27 26.15
CA TYR A 656 -13.26 -23.48 25.35
C TYR A 656 -11.92 -24.20 25.17
N ASN A 657 -11.88 -25.50 25.51
CA ASN A 657 -10.72 -26.34 25.23
C ASN A 657 -10.34 -26.25 23.75
N LEU A 658 -9.04 -26.24 23.46
CA LEU A 658 -8.52 -26.18 22.09
C LEU A 658 -9.21 -27.23 21.20
N TRP A 659 -9.29 -28.46 21.71
CA TRP A 659 -10.11 -29.50 21.09
C TRP A 659 -10.45 -30.64 22.06
N VAL A 660 -11.53 -31.36 21.74
CA VAL A 660 -11.96 -32.60 22.42
C VAL A 660 -12.29 -33.64 21.35
N ASP A 661 -11.72 -34.83 21.46
CA ASP A 661 -12.06 -35.99 20.64
C ASP A 661 -13.21 -36.76 21.31
N PRO A 662 -14.43 -36.74 20.73
CA PRO A 662 -15.59 -37.40 21.33
C PRO A 662 -15.49 -38.92 21.30
N GLU A 663 -14.73 -39.50 20.37
CA GLU A 663 -14.55 -40.96 20.27
C GLU A 663 -13.60 -41.47 21.35
N THR A 664 -12.44 -40.82 21.51
CA THR A 664 -11.40 -41.30 22.43
C THR A 664 -11.45 -40.65 23.82
N GLY A 665 -12.16 -39.53 23.97
CA GLY A 665 -12.19 -38.72 25.18
C GLY A 665 -10.89 -37.94 25.44
N LYS A 666 -9.92 -37.98 24.52
CA LYS A 666 -8.70 -37.16 24.60
C LYS A 666 -9.05 -35.69 24.36
N LYS A 667 -8.27 -34.80 24.96
CA LYS A 667 -8.44 -33.36 24.80
C LYS A 667 -7.12 -32.61 24.89
N ASP A 668 -7.10 -31.42 24.33
CA ASP A 668 -6.08 -30.41 24.57
C ASP A 668 -6.75 -29.20 25.22
N GLU A 669 -6.30 -28.87 26.43
CA GLU A 669 -6.90 -27.85 27.29
C GLU A 669 -6.14 -26.51 27.18
N SER A 670 -5.33 -26.33 26.14
CA SER A 670 -4.67 -25.04 25.87
C SER A 670 -5.70 -23.96 25.53
N CYS A 671 -5.46 -22.73 25.97
CA CYS A 671 -6.35 -21.59 25.71
C CYS A 671 -5.94 -20.92 24.40
N MET A 672 -6.73 -21.08 23.33
CA MET A 672 -6.48 -20.44 22.04
C MET A 672 -7.08 -19.03 21.99
N ALA A 673 -6.34 -18.05 21.47
CA ALA A 673 -6.81 -16.67 21.36
C ALA A 673 -8.02 -16.57 20.42
N ASP A 674 -7.98 -17.32 19.33
CA ASP A 674 -8.95 -17.27 18.23
C ASP A 674 -10.05 -18.35 18.36
N GLN A 675 -10.26 -18.89 19.57
CA GLN A 675 -11.15 -20.04 19.82
C GLN A 675 -12.62 -19.83 19.44
N ILE A 676 -13.06 -18.57 19.29
CA ILE A 676 -14.42 -18.19 18.86
C ILE A 676 -14.39 -17.23 17.66
N SER A 677 -13.46 -17.45 16.73
CA SER A 677 -13.25 -16.60 15.53
C SER A 677 -14.53 -16.31 14.76
N GLY A 678 -15.36 -17.35 14.55
CA GLY A 678 -16.62 -17.22 13.83
C GLY A 678 -17.61 -16.27 14.52
N GLU A 679 -17.68 -16.30 15.85
CA GLU A 679 -18.50 -15.36 16.63
C GLU A 679 -17.99 -13.92 16.50
N GLY A 680 -16.66 -13.75 16.58
CA GLY A 680 -16.00 -12.45 16.40
C GLY A 680 -16.33 -11.82 15.04
N PHE A 681 -16.25 -12.61 13.97
CA PHE A 681 -16.58 -12.13 12.62
C PHE A 681 -18.04 -11.69 12.48
N LEU A 682 -19.01 -12.47 13.00
CA LEU A 682 -20.43 -12.09 12.90
C LEU A 682 -20.68 -10.76 13.64
N ARG A 683 -20.09 -10.58 14.82
CA ARG A 683 -20.27 -9.38 15.66
C ARG A 683 -19.61 -8.16 15.05
N ILE A 684 -18.35 -8.27 14.61
CA ILE A 684 -17.59 -7.18 14.00
C ILE A 684 -18.29 -6.64 12.75
N ASN A 685 -18.84 -7.53 11.93
CA ASN A 685 -19.55 -7.14 10.71
C ASN A 685 -21.02 -6.77 10.94
N GLY A 686 -21.52 -6.78 12.19
CA GLY A 686 -22.91 -6.45 12.50
C GLY A 686 -23.94 -7.46 11.98
N ILE A 687 -23.51 -8.68 11.60
CA ILE A 687 -24.33 -9.72 10.99
C ILE A 687 -25.17 -10.47 12.05
N GLY A 688 -24.60 -10.69 13.23
CA GLY A 688 -25.28 -11.44 14.29
C GLY A 688 -24.34 -11.96 15.36
N SER A 689 -24.84 -12.94 16.11
CA SER A 689 -24.14 -13.59 17.21
C SER A 689 -24.85 -14.91 17.52
N PHE A 690 -24.10 -15.91 17.98
CA PHE A 690 -24.62 -17.18 18.47
C PHE A 690 -24.28 -17.48 19.93
N LEU A 691 -23.51 -16.63 20.61
CA LEU A 691 -23.18 -16.71 22.03
C LEU A 691 -23.71 -15.49 22.81
N ASP A 692 -24.04 -15.70 24.09
CA ASP A 692 -24.51 -14.62 24.96
C ASP A 692 -23.44 -13.54 25.21
N ASP A 693 -23.84 -12.26 25.25
CA ASP A 693 -22.91 -11.12 25.40
C ASP A 693 -22.02 -11.20 26.64
N ASN A 694 -22.60 -11.55 27.80
CA ASN A 694 -21.83 -11.68 29.04
C ASN A 694 -20.81 -12.82 28.96
N HIS A 695 -21.19 -13.94 28.34
CA HIS A 695 -20.31 -15.10 28.16
C HIS A 695 -19.12 -14.74 27.26
N VAL A 696 -19.38 -14.06 26.13
CA VAL A 696 -18.32 -13.60 25.22
C VAL A 696 -17.36 -12.63 25.93
N LYS A 697 -17.89 -11.68 26.70
CA LYS A 697 -17.05 -10.72 27.44
C LYS A 697 -16.15 -11.40 28.46
N GLU A 698 -16.70 -12.30 29.29
CA GLU A 698 -15.93 -13.06 30.29
C GLU A 698 -14.86 -13.95 29.63
N LEU A 699 -15.21 -14.57 28.49
CA LEU A 699 -14.27 -15.36 27.71
C LEU A 699 -13.11 -14.52 27.15
N LEU A 700 -13.40 -13.36 26.54
CA LEU A 700 -12.37 -12.49 26.00
C LEU A 700 -11.44 -11.95 27.08
N ALA A 701 -11.98 -11.60 28.26
CA ALA A 701 -11.16 -11.21 29.41
C ALA A 701 -10.24 -12.36 29.87
N THR A 702 -10.75 -13.60 29.83
CA THR A 702 -9.97 -14.80 30.14
C THR A 702 -8.88 -15.07 29.12
N ILE A 703 -9.17 -14.91 27.82
CA ILE A 703 -8.19 -15.01 26.75
C ILE A 703 -7.08 -13.97 26.95
N PHE A 704 -7.42 -12.70 27.18
CA PHE A 704 -6.42 -11.66 27.46
C PHE A 704 -5.55 -12.05 28.65
N LYS A 705 -6.16 -12.41 29.78
CA LYS A 705 -5.47 -12.82 31.02
C LYS A 705 -4.45 -13.94 30.80
N TYR A 706 -4.75 -14.91 29.94
CA TYR A 706 -3.90 -16.09 29.75
C TYR A 706 -2.93 -15.98 28.58
N ASN A 707 -3.32 -15.32 27.50
CA ASN A 707 -2.59 -15.30 26.24
C ASN A 707 -1.74 -14.03 26.06
N TYR A 708 -2.06 -12.93 26.74
CA TYR A 708 -1.32 -11.67 26.61
C TYR A 708 -0.21 -11.51 27.65
N SER A 709 0.94 -11.01 27.21
CA SER A 709 1.97 -10.42 28.06
C SER A 709 2.62 -9.24 27.33
N VAL A 710 3.22 -8.30 28.07
CA VAL A 710 3.93 -7.16 27.46
C VAL A 710 5.12 -7.62 26.62
N GLU A 711 5.77 -8.72 26.99
CA GLU A 711 6.94 -9.23 26.26
C GLU A 711 6.55 -10.05 25.02
N ASP A 712 5.49 -10.86 25.13
CA ASP A 712 5.12 -11.81 24.08
C ASP A 712 4.03 -11.27 23.13
N GLY A 713 3.35 -10.19 23.48
CA GLY A 713 2.10 -9.78 22.83
C GLY A 713 0.96 -10.75 23.15
N LEU A 714 -0.06 -10.82 22.30
CA LEU A 714 -1.14 -11.80 22.45
C LEU A 714 -0.77 -13.08 21.69
N MET A 715 -0.30 -14.10 22.42
CA MET A 715 0.06 -15.40 21.85
C MET A 715 -1.17 -16.16 21.35
N ASN A 716 -1.02 -16.90 20.24
CA ASN A 716 -2.10 -17.71 19.68
C ASN A 716 -2.64 -18.77 20.67
N ALA A 717 -1.80 -19.33 21.54
CA ALA A 717 -2.20 -20.29 22.56
C ALA A 717 -1.41 -20.16 23.86
N ARG A 718 -2.12 -20.32 24.99
CA ARG A 718 -1.50 -20.55 26.29
C ARG A 718 -1.57 -22.02 26.69
N VAL A 719 -0.41 -22.62 26.95
CA VAL A 719 -0.28 -23.98 27.51
C VAL A 719 -0.10 -23.89 29.03
N PHE A 720 -0.81 -24.77 29.75
CA PHE A 720 -0.75 -24.85 31.22
C PHE A 720 -0.01 -26.12 31.67
N LYS A 721 0.75 -26.03 32.76
CA LYS A 721 1.59 -27.13 33.24
C LYS A 721 0.77 -28.29 33.83
N ASP A 722 -0.41 -27.97 34.36
CA ASP A 722 -1.31 -28.85 35.11
C ASP A 722 -2.55 -29.30 34.30
N ARG A 723 -2.64 -28.94 33.01
CA ARG A 723 -3.73 -29.32 32.11
C ARG A 723 -3.23 -30.22 30.97
N GLN A 724 -4.13 -30.96 30.33
CA GLN A 724 -3.76 -31.82 29.20
C GLN A 724 -3.36 -30.96 28.00
N CYS A 725 -2.29 -31.37 27.30
CA CYS A 725 -1.77 -30.69 26.12
C CYS A 725 -1.24 -31.74 25.15
N SER A 726 -1.49 -31.54 23.86
CA SER A 726 -0.98 -32.41 22.81
C SER A 726 0.47 -32.07 22.46
N ILE A 727 1.17 -33.02 21.84
CA ILE A 727 2.52 -32.79 21.32
C ILE A 727 2.55 -31.78 20.17
N HIS A 728 1.43 -31.64 19.44
CA HIS A 728 1.28 -30.68 18.35
C HIS A 728 1.09 -29.24 18.85
N THR A 729 0.69 -29.05 20.11
CA THR A 729 0.56 -27.74 20.74
C THR A 729 1.78 -27.38 21.58
N TYR A 730 2.33 -28.34 22.33
CA TYR A 730 3.40 -28.06 23.28
C TYR A 730 4.67 -27.52 22.59
N LYS A 731 4.97 -26.24 22.85
CA LYS A 731 6.08 -25.50 22.21
C LYS A 731 5.99 -25.46 20.67
N SER A 732 4.78 -25.59 20.13
CA SER A 732 4.55 -25.36 18.71
C SER A 732 4.81 -23.90 18.37
N PHE A 733 5.55 -23.67 17.28
CA PHE A 733 5.87 -22.33 16.80
C PHE A 733 4.60 -21.50 16.61
N HIS A 734 3.56 -22.06 15.99
CA HIS A 734 2.30 -21.34 15.76
C HIS A 734 1.49 -21.10 17.03
N ALA A 735 1.60 -21.97 18.04
CA ALA A 735 0.89 -21.78 19.30
C ALA A 735 1.51 -20.68 20.16
N ILE A 736 2.85 -20.56 20.19
CA ILE A 736 3.57 -19.69 21.13
C ILE A 736 3.96 -18.32 20.57
N VAL A 737 3.54 -17.99 19.35
CA VAL A 737 3.84 -16.70 18.72
C VAL A 737 2.58 -15.85 18.57
N PRO A 738 2.70 -14.52 18.60
CA PRO A 738 1.64 -13.61 18.21
C PRO A 738 1.56 -13.47 16.69
N TRP A 739 0.34 -13.40 16.14
CA TRP A 739 0.09 -13.09 14.74
C TRP A 739 -0.61 -11.74 14.63
N SER A 740 0.07 -10.72 14.08
CA SER A 740 -0.42 -9.34 14.13
C SER A 740 -1.84 -9.15 13.59
N GLY A 741 -2.22 -9.91 12.55
CA GLY A 741 -3.59 -9.87 12.05
C GLY A 741 -4.64 -10.48 13.00
N VAL A 742 -4.29 -11.55 13.72
CA VAL A 742 -5.16 -12.12 14.76
C VAL A 742 -5.25 -11.17 15.94
N GLU A 743 -4.13 -10.56 16.35
CA GLU A 743 -4.08 -9.60 17.44
C GLU A 743 -4.98 -8.38 17.18
N TYR A 744 -4.94 -7.81 15.97
CA TYR A 744 -5.83 -6.70 15.60
C TYR A 744 -7.31 -7.10 15.59
N LEU A 745 -7.64 -8.26 15.01
CA LEU A 745 -9.02 -8.76 15.02
C LEU A 745 -9.52 -8.98 16.45
N MET A 746 -8.70 -9.59 17.32
CA MET A 746 -9.02 -9.82 18.73
C MET A 746 -9.15 -8.52 19.51
N ALA A 747 -8.30 -7.52 19.25
CA ALA A 747 -8.44 -6.19 19.84
C ALA A 747 -9.77 -5.54 19.42
N GLY A 748 -10.13 -5.61 18.13
CA GLY A 748 -11.43 -5.15 17.63
C GLY A 748 -12.59 -5.87 18.32
N PHE A 749 -12.48 -7.18 18.49
CA PHE A 749 -13.49 -7.99 19.17
C PHE A 749 -13.62 -7.63 20.66
N MET A 750 -12.51 -7.41 21.36
CA MET A 750 -12.47 -6.94 22.74
C MET A 750 -13.13 -5.56 22.90
N ILE A 751 -12.84 -4.61 21.99
CA ILE A 751 -13.45 -3.28 21.99
C ILE A 751 -14.98 -3.37 21.92
N GLN A 752 -15.52 -4.16 20.97
CA GLN A 752 -16.97 -4.31 20.81
C GLN A 752 -17.69 -4.97 21.99
N ASN A 753 -16.95 -5.67 22.86
CA ASN A 753 -17.49 -6.29 24.07
C ASN A 753 -17.08 -5.54 25.36
N GLY A 754 -16.56 -4.32 25.22
CA GLY A 754 -16.29 -3.41 26.33
C GLY A 754 -14.97 -3.66 27.08
N LEU A 755 -14.03 -4.39 26.48
CA LEU A 755 -12.66 -4.61 26.99
C LEU A 755 -11.67 -3.68 26.27
N VAL A 756 -11.96 -2.38 26.36
CA VAL A 756 -11.23 -1.35 25.59
C VAL A 756 -9.79 -1.19 26.08
N GLY A 757 -9.56 -1.30 27.40
CA GLY A 757 -8.21 -1.13 27.96
C GLY A 757 -7.27 -2.25 27.51
N GLU A 758 -7.74 -3.49 27.62
CA GLU A 758 -7.04 -4.70 27.18
C GLU A 758 -6.72 -4.65 25.68
N ALA A 759 -7.68 -4.19 24.86
CA ALA A 759 -7.46 -4.02 23.43
C ALA A 759 -6.39 -2.96 23.11
N TYR A 760 -6.36 -1.83 23.82
CA TYR A 760 -5.32 -0.82 23.63
C TYR A 760 -3.92 -1.35 24.00
N GLU A 761 -3.79 -2.17 25.04
CA GLU A 761 -2.52 -2.79 25.40
C GLU A 761 -1.99 -3.69 24.28
N ILE A 762 -2.88 -4.42 23.58
CA ILE A 762 -2.51 -5.22 22.40
C ILE A 762 -2.07 -4.31 21.25
N ILE A 763 -2.87 -3.29 20.92
CA ILE A 763 -2.58 -2.38 19.79
C ILE A 763 -1.26 -1.63 20.02
N GLU A 764 -1.03 -1.14 21.24
CA GLU A 764 0.22 -0.47 21.62
C GLU A 764 1.43 -1.42 21.57
N ASN A 765 1.25 -2.68 21.96
CA ASN A 765 2.30 -3.69 21.86
C ASN A 765 2.72 -3.94 20.40
N ILE A 766 1.75 -4.13 19.49
CA ILE A 766 2.02 -4.26 18.06
C ILE A 766 2.76 -3.02 17.54
N HIS A 767 2.23 -1.83 17.82
CA HIS A 767 2.84 -0.56 17.39
C HIS A 767 4.30 -0.47 17.82
N LYS A 768 4.61 -0.68 19.11
CA LYS A 768 5.97 -0.58 19.64
C LYS A 768 6.92 -1.59 18.97
N ARG A 769 6.47 -2.84 18.76
CA ARG A 769 7.31 -3.88 18.12
C ARG A 769 7.72 -3.51 16.70
N TYR A 770 6.80 -2.96 15.90
CA TYR A 770 7.09 -2.56 14.52
C TYR A 770 7.79 -1.21 14.40
N PHE A 771 7.42 -0.25 15.25
CA PHE A 771 8.05 1.07 15.29
C PHE A 771 9.53 0.97 15.68
N TYR A 772 9.84 0.32 16.81
CA TYR A 772 11.23 0.24 17.28
C TYR A 772 12.12 -0.72 16.47
N SER A 773 11.53 -1.61 15.66
CA SER A 773 12.29 -2.42 14.69
C SER A 773 12.53 -1.70 13.35
N GLY A 774 11.99 -0.50 13.15
CA GLY A 774 12.10 0.26 11.91
C GLY A 774 11.26 -0.31 10.76
N LYS A 775 10.29 -1.19 11.04
CA LYS A 775 9.46 -1.91 10.04
C LYS A 775 7.99 -1.48 10.12
N PHE A 776 7.75 -0.22 10.44
CA PHE A 776 6.43 0.30 10.76
C PHE A 776 5.36 0.06 9.66
N TRP A 777 5.72 0.24 8.38
CA TRP A 777 4.84 -0.04 7.23
C TRP A 777 5.13 -1.41 6.58
N ARG A 778 5.76 -2.33 7.31
CA ARG A 778 6.22 -3.63 6.81
C ARG A 778 5.97 -4.72 7.86
N HIS A 779 4.69 -5.00 8.10
CA HIS A 779 4.31 -6.09 9.00
C HIS A 779 4.77 -7.44 8.45
N MET A 780 5.22 -8.33 9.34
CA MET A 780 5.76 -9.63 8.96
C MET A 780 5.07 -10.77 9.73
N GLU A 781 4.68 -11.81 9.00
CA GLU A 781 4.35 -13.13 9.54
C GLU A 781 5.20 -14.18 8.81
N CYS A 782 4.66 -14.92 7.83
CA CYS A 782 5.48 -15.80 6.99
C CYS A 782 6.20 -15.06 5.82
N GLY A 783 5.73 -13.86 5.47
CA GLY A 783 6.30 -12.93 4.49
C GLY A 783 6.19 -11.46 4.92
N GLU A 784 6.72 -10.54 4.09
CA GLU A 784 6.70 -9.08 4.34
C GLU A 784 5.40 -8.43 3.81
N ASN A 785 4.98 -7.28 4.36
CA ASN A 785 3.74 -6.57 3.99
C ASN A 785 2.52 -7.50 4.04
N TYR A 786 2.36 -8.16 5.20
CA TYR A 786 1.48 -9.31 5.34
C TYR A 786 -0.02 -8.95 5.31
N TYR A 787 -0.78 -9.65 4.46
CA TYR A 787 -2.18 -9.39 4.16
C TYR A 787 -3.09 -9.45 5.39
N ARG A 788 -2.81 -10.36 6.34
CA ARG A 788 -3.62 -10.52 7.57
C ARG A 788 -3.66 -9.25 8.41
N ALA A 789 -2.63 -8.40 8.36
CA ALA A 789 -2.54 -7.18 9.15
C ALA A 789 -3.54 -6.09 8.71
N LEU A 790 -4.14 -6.20 7.51
CA LEU A 790 -5.27 -5.34 7.09
C LEU A 790 -6.51 -5.51 7.98
N SER A 791 -6.57 -6.56 8.80
CA SER A 791 -7.57 -6.69 9.88
C SER A 791 -7.53 -5.56 10.91
N SER A 792 -6.48 -4.74 10.96
CA SER A 792 -6.47 -3.47 11.68
C SER A 792 -7.64 -2.56 11.30
N TRP A 793 -8.23 -2.67 10.11
CA TRP A 793 -9.47 -1.95 9.79
C TRP A 793 -10.64 -2.30 10.74
N SER A 794 -10.66 -3.51 11.29
CA SER A 794 -11.68 -3.95 12.24
C SER A 794 -11.67 -3.14 13.54
N ILE A 795 -10.51 -2.61 14.00
CA ILE A 795 -10.48 -1.76 15.19
C ILE A 795 -11.19 -0.42 14.95
N MET A 796 -11.13 0.13 13.73
CA MET A 796 -11.87 1.35 13.36
C MET A 796 -13.38 1.12 13.49
N VAL A 797 -13.87 0.02 12.89
CA VAL A 797 -15.27 -0.39 12.95
C VAL A 797 -15.69 -0.64 14.40
N ALA A 798 -14.84 -1.30 15.18
CA ALA A 798 -15.08 -1.63 16.57
C ALA A 798 -15.21 -0.38 17.46
N PHE A 799 -14.26 0.55 17.42
CA PHE A 799 -14.28 1.76 18.25
C PHE A 799 -15.53 2.62 18.03
N ALA A 800 -15.99 2.70 16.78
CA ALA A 800 -17.20 3.43 16.43
C ALA A 800 -18.49 2.70 16.81
N GLY A 801 -18.42 1.42 17.18
CA GLY A 801 -19.58 0.53 17.21
C GLY A 801 -20.34 0.57 15.89
N PHE A 802 -19.60 0.71 14.78
CA PHE A 802 -20.14 0.97 13.47
C PHE A 802 -20.74 -0.30 12.88
N LYS A 803 -21.96 -0.20 12.35
CA LYS A 803 -22.58 -1.26 11.54
C LYS A 803 -23.25 -0.66 10.32
N TRP A 804 -23.11 -1.35 9.21
CA TRP A 804 -23.75 -1.01 7.95
C TRP A 804 -24.44 -2.24 7.37
N ASP A 805 -25.72 -2.08 7.02
CA ASP A 805 -26.48 -3.04 6.24
C ASP A 805 -26.86 -2.39 4.91
N GLY A 806 -26.19 -2.81 3.85
CA GLY A 806 -26.39 -2.35 2.49
C GLY A 806 -27.68 -2.87 1.84
N VAL A 807 -28.34 -3.86 2.41
CA VAL A 807 -29.65 -4.36 1.97
C VAL A 807 -30.75 -3.46 2.51
N SER A 808 -30.81 -3.29 3.83
CA SER A 808 -31.83 -2.43 4.47
C SER A 808 -31.49 -0.94 4.40
N LYS A 809 -30.25 -0.59 4.02
CA LYS A 809 -29.70 0.77 4.01
C LYS A 809 -29.77 1.40 5.41
N SER A 810 -29.36 0.61 6.40
CA SER A 810 -29.34 0.96 7.81
C SER A 810 -27.91 1.22 8.28
N ILE A 811 -27.71 2.35 8.97
CA ILE A 811 -26.42 2.73 9.54
C ILE A 811 -26.53 2.82 11.06
N THR A 812 -25.55 2.26 11.77
CA THR A 812 -25.49 2.28 13.23
C THR A 812 -24.17 2.86 13.69
N PHE A 813 -24.21 3.72 14.72
CA PHE A 813 -23.02 4.14 15.46
C PHE A 813 -23.28 3.96 16.96
N ASN A 814 -22.32 3.37 17.66
CA ASN A 814 -22.33 3.25 19.13
C ASN A 814 -20.89 3.36 19.67
N PRO A 815 -20.31 4.58 19.72
CA PRO A 815 -18.92 4.75 20.07
C PRO A 815 -18.56 4.22 21.47
N PHE A 816 -17.53 3.38 21.57
CA PHE A 816 -17.07 2.79 22.84
C PHE A 816 -16.06 3.66 23.58
N VAL A 817 -15.45 4.63 22.90
CA VAL A 817 -14.50 5.60 23.48
C VAL A 817 -14.98 7.02 23.29
N SER A 818 -14.58 7.91 24.20
CA SER A 818 -14.87 9.34 24.13
C SER A 818 -16.33 9.68 23.75
N PRO A 819 -17.38 9.03 24.32
CA PRO A 819 -18.76 9.19 23.82
C PRO A 819 -19.31 10.62 23.97
N LYS A 820 -18.63 11.50 24.71
CA LYS A 820 -18.99 12.93 24.81
C LYS A 820 -18.47 13.77 23.65
N ASP A 821 -17.40 13.33 22.99
CA ASP A 821 -16.70 14.04 21.93
C ASP A 821 -15.97 13.02 21.06
N PHE A 822 -16.63 12.57 20.01
CA PHE A 822 -16.17 11.49 19.16
C PHE A 822 -16.15 11.93 17.70
N ASN A 823 -15.08 11.60 17.00
CA ASN A 823 -14.92 11.81 15.58
C ASN A 823 -14.25 10.58 14.96
N ILE A 824 -14.74 10.12 13.83
CA ILE A 824 -14.12 9.00 13.11
C ILE A 824 -14.45 9.05 11.62
N LEU A 825 -13.54 8.55 10.80
CA LEU A 825 -13.86 8.16 9.43
C LEU A 825 -14.77 6.91 9.44
N PHE A 826 -15.76 6.89 8.56
CA PHE A 826 -16.49 5.67 8.23
C PHE A 826 -16.47 5.46 6.71
N ALA A 827 -16.49 4.20 6.29
CA ALA A 827 -16.60 3.82 4.89
C ALA A 827 -17.54 2.63 4.73
N VAL A 828 -18.30 2.65 3.64
CA VAL A 828 -19.16 1.57 3.16
C VAL A 828 -18.95 1.44 1.65
N PRO A 829 -19.32 0.33 1.02
CA PRO A 829 -19.15 0.17 -0.42
C PRO A 829 -19.67 1.38 -1.21
N GLY A 830 -18.78 2.07 -1.92
CA GLY A 830 -19.10 3.23 -2.75
C GLY A 830 -19.10 4.60 -2.05
N VAL A 831 -18.89 4.67 -0.73
CA VAL A 831 -19.06 5.91 0.06
C VAL A 831 -18.09 5.95 1.24
N TRP A 832 -17.51 7.11 1.50
CA TRP A 832 -16.86 7.37 2.79
C TRP A 832 -17.12 8.81 3.26
N GLY A 833 -17.01 8.99 4.57
CA GLY A 833 -17.34 10.24 5.24
C GLY A 833 -16.82 10.30 6.66
N THR A 834 -17.29 11.30 7.41
CA THR A 834 -16.96 11.43 8.84
C THR A 834 -18.22 11.40 9.68
N TYR A 835 -18.12 10.73 10.82
CA TYR A 835 -19.12 10.75 11.88
C TYR A 835 -18.55 11.55 13.04
N LYS A 836 -19.27 12.59 13.46
CA LYS A 836 -18.94 13.44 14.60
C LYS A 836 -20.07 13.42 15.59
N GLN A 837 -19.74 13.28 16.86
CA GLN A 837 -20.67 13.28 17.97
C GLN A 837 -20.17 14.21 19.07
N LYS A 838 -21.01 15.17 19.46
CA LYS A 838 -20.86 15.92 20.71
C LYS A 838 -22.04 15.59 21.61
N ASN A 839 -21.78 15.06 22.80
CA ASN A 839 -22.78 14.75 23.81
C ASN A 839 -22.34 15.30 25.17
N THR A 840 -22.40 16.63 25.28
CA THR A 840 -22.08 17.38 26.50
C THR A 840 -23.35 17.98 27.11
N ARG A 841 -23.22 18.68 28.24
CA ARG A 841 -24.36 19.42 28.82
C ARG A 841 -24.80 20.60 27.95
N ARG A 842 -23.90 21.18 27.15
CA ARG A 842 -24.12 22.40 26.36
C ARG A 842 -24.43 22.14 24.90
N GLU A 843 -23.95 21.02 24.36
CA GLU A 843 -24.10 20.64 22.96
C GLU A 843 -24.39 19.15 22.88
N LYS A 844 -25.47 18.80 22.17
CA LYS A 844 -25.90 17.43 21.92
C LYS A 844 -26.28 17.29 20.47
N TYR A 845 -25.30 16.97 19.65
CA TYR A 845 -25.52 16.76 18.23
C TYR A 845 -24.64 15.64 17.67
N ILE A 846 -25.12 15.05 16.58
CA ILE A 846 -24.36 14.19 15.68
C ILE A 846 -24.33 14.85 14.31
N SER A 847 -23.18 14.79 13.65
CA SER A 847 -23.00 15.12 12.25
C SER A 847 -22.51 13.88 11.51
N LEU A 848 -23.21 13.52 10.44
CA LEU A 848 -22.81 12.51 9.48
C LEU A 848 -22.56 13.24 8.15
N TYR A 849 -21.29 13.45 7.82
CA TYR A 849 -20.87 14.18 6.63
C TYR A 849 -20.35 13.22 5.55
N ILE A 850 -20.89 13.31 4.34
CA ILE A 850 -20.47 12.50 3.19
C ILE A 850 -19.34 13.22 2.46
N THR A 851 -18.14 12.64 2.47
CA THR A 851 -16.99 13.25 1.79
C THR A 851 -16.91 12.81 0.33
N SER A 852 -17.15 11.54 0.04
CA SER A 852 -17.13 10.98 -1.32
C SER A 852 -18.25 9.97 -1.51
N GLY A 853 -18.69 9.82 -2.77
CA GLY A 853 -19.73 8.88 -3.16
C GLY A 853 -21.15 9.40 -2.93
N LYS A 854 -22.10 8.46 -2.93
CA LYS A 854 -23.52 8.73 -2.69
C LYS A 854 -24.11 7.68 -1.76
N LEU A 855 -24.41 8.06 -0.52
CA LEU A 855 -25.06 7.19 0.45
C LEU A 855 -26.57 7.17 0.21
N GLU A 856 -27.15 5.98 0.18
CA GLU A 856 -28.60 5.81 0.27
C GLU A 856 -28.94 5.31 1.66
N LEU A 857 -29.84 6.01 2.36
CA LEU A 857 -30.11 5.79 3.77
C LEU A 857 -31.61 5.67 4.01
N SER A 858 -32.02 4.60 4.68
CA SER A 858 -33.41 4.38 5.10
C SER A 858 -33.56 4.44 6.62
N GLN A 859 -32.50 4.13 7.35
CA GLN A 859 -32.57 3.99 8.80
C GLN A 859 -31.26 4.41 9.48
N ILE A 860 -31.37 5.09 10.62
CA ILE A 860 -30.25 5.42 11.51
C ILE A 860 -30.52 4.81 12.88
N GLU A 861 -29.54 4.10 13.42
CA GLU A 861 -29.57 3.58 14.79
C GLU A 861 -28.48 4.23 15.65
N LEU A 862 -28.88 4.67 16.84
CA LEU A 862 -28.04 5.35 17.82
C LEU A 862 -28.28 4.77 19.22
N PRO A 863 -27.39 5.01 20.21
CA PRO A 863 -27.62 4.54 21.56
C PRO A 863 -28.82 5.20 22.25
N SER A 864 -29.54 4.44 23.07
CA SER A 864 -30.72 4.89 23.85
C SER A 864 -30.54 6.20 24.63
N PHE A 865 -29.31 6.51 25.07
CA PHE A 865 -29.05 7.76 25.80
C PHE A 865 -29.35 9.04 24.99
N TRP A 866 -29.48 8.95 23.66
CA TRP A 866 -29.98 10.04 22.82
C TRP A 866 -31.45 10.37 23.07
N GLY A 867 -32.25 9.38 23.48
CA GLY A 867 -33.69 9.50 23.68
C GLY A 867 -34.46 9.69 22.36
N THR A 868 -35.78 9.74 22.45
CA THR A 868 -36.67 9.85 21.28
C THR A 868 -36.96 11.29 20.85
N GLU A 869 -36.61 12.28 21.69
CA GLU A 869 -36.81 13.71 21.42
C GLU A 869 -35.62 14.28 20.64
N ILE A 870 -35.51 13.89 19.37
CA ILE A 870 -34.42 14.27 18.47
C ILE A 870 -34.96 14.88 17.18
N LYS A 871 -34.28 15.94 16.72
CA LYS A 871 -34.54 16.61 15.45
C LYS A 871 -33.50 16.16 14.44
N LEU A 872 -33.97 15.69 13.29
CA LEU A 872 -33.16 15.30 12.16
C LEU A 872 -33.21 16.38 11.07
N SER A 873 -32.08 16.75 10.51
CA SER A 873 -32.01 17.62 9.34
C SER A 873 -30.91 17.17 8.37
N CYS A 874 -31.08 17.50 7.10
CA CYS A 874 -30.07 17.31 6.07
C CYS A 874 -29.85 18.64 5.35
N ASN A 875 -28.61 19.14 5.34
CA ASN A 875 -28.24 20.44 4.78
C ASN A 875 -29.15 21.59 5.27
N GLY A 876 -29.52 21.58 6.55
CA GLY A 876 -30.41 22.56 7.18
C GLY A 876 -31.91 22.34 6.96
N ILE A 877 -32.32 21.39 6.13
CA ILE A 877 -33.73 21.04 5.88
C ILE A 877 -34.15 19.97 6.88
N THR A 878 -35.18 20.25 7.68
CA THR A 878 -35.71 19.28 8.67
C THR A 878 -36.35 18.08 7.96
N LEU A 879 -35.99 16.88 8.40
CA LEU A 879 -36.50 15.61 7.89
C LEU A 879 -37.54 15.03 8.86
N LYS A 880 -38.50 14.29 8.32
CA LYS A 880 -39.41 13.46 9.13
C LYS A 880 -38.77 12.09 9.33
N ALA A 881 -38.86 11.55 10.54
CA ALA A 881 -38.47 10.19 10.85
C ALA A 881 -39.43 9.62 11.90
N ASP A 882 -39.75 8.33 11.78
CA ASP A 882 -40.42 7.58 12.83
C ASP A 882 -39.37 7.12 13.84
N ILE A 883 -39.52 7.56 15.09
CA ILE A 883 -38.50 7.39 16.14
C ILE A 883 -39.02 6.39 17.16
N THR A 884 -38.27 5.32 17.35
CA THR A 884 -38.60 4.25 18.31
C THR A 884 -37.38 3.93 19.17
N GLU A 885 -37.62 3.47 20.39
CA GLU A 885 -36.57 3.01 21.29
C GLU A 885 -36.82 1.54 21.65
N ALA A 886 -35.82 0.69 21.40
CA ALA A 886 -35.87 -0.73 21.72
C ALA A 886 -34.46 -1.29 21.92
N GLY A 887 -34.30 -2.23 22.86
CA GLY A 887 -33.04 -2.94 23.03
C GLY A 887 -31.83 -2.06 23.36
N GLY A 888 -32.04 -0.92 24.03
CA GLY A 888 -30.98 0.03 24.35
C GLY A 888 -30.52 0.91 23.18
N MET A 889 -31.25 0.92 22.06
CA MET A 889 -31.00 1.74 20.88
C MET A 889 -32.22 2.60 20.53
N VAL A 890 -31.97 3.80 19.99
CA VAL A 890 -32.95 4.64 19.30
C VAL A 890 -32.83 4.39 17.80
N ARG A 891 -33.94 4.07 17.16
CA ARG A 891 -34.05 3.85 15.72
C ARG A 891 -34.86 4.97 15.09
N LEU A 892 -34.28 5.62 14.09
CA LEU A 892 -34.90 6.63 13.24
C LEU A 892 -35.16 6.00 11.87
N VAL A 893 -36.43 5.78 11.53
CA VAL A 893 -36.83 5.25 10.22
C VAL A 893 -37.29 6.40 9.34
N LEU A 894 -36.68 6.54 8.16
CA LEU A 894 -37.04 7.57 7.20
C LEU A 894 -38.24 7.09 6.36
N PRO A 895 -39.27 7.91 6.16
CA PRO A 895 -40.47 7.52 5.41
C PRO A 895 -40.16 7.27 3.93
N GLU A 896 -39.11 7.92 3.41
CA GLU A 896 -38.57 7.71 2.07
C GLU A 896 -37.06 7.56 2.17
N LYS A 897 -36.47 6.77 1.26
CA LYS A 897 -35.02 6.60 1.17
C LYS A 897 -34.35 7.94 0.89
N LEU A 898 -33.43 8.33 1.75
CA LEU A 898 -32.66 9.57 1.64
C LEU A 898 -31.38 9.33 0.84
N ALA A 899 -31.21 10.06 -0.26
CA ALA A 899 -29.98 10.06 -1.04
C ALA A 899 -29.07 11.22 -0.59
N LEU A 900 -27.86 10.88 -0.16
CA LEU A 900 -26.86 11.80 0.37
C LEU A 900 -25.62 11.78 -0.55
N PRO A 901 -25.52 12.70 -1.52
CA PRO A 901 -24.31 12.82 -2.34
C PRO A 901 -23.14 13.39 -1.53
N ALA A 902 -21.94 13.35 -2.10
CA ALA A 902 -20.77 14.06 -1.57
C ALA A 902 -21.10 15.53 -1.24
N GLY A 903 -20.67 15.98 -0.06
CA GLY A 903 -20.99 17.29 0.51
C GLY A 903 -22.29 17.35 1.32
N ALA A 904 -23.11 16.30 1.30
CA ALA A 904 -24.30 16.25 2.15
C ALA A 904 -23.93 16.03 3.63
N GLU A 905 -24.64 16.72 4.51
CA GLU A 905 -24.49 16.61 5.96
C GLU A 905 -25.84 16.33 6.61
N VAL A 906 -25.92 15.22 7.34
CA VAL A 906 -27.05 14.90 8.21
C VAL A 906 -26.71 15.31 9.64
N ILE A 907 -27.54 16.17 10.22
CA ILE A 907 -27.43 16.63 11.59
C ILE A 907 -28.58 16.06 12.43
N ILE A 908 -28.23 15.44 13.55
CA ILE A 908 -29.18 14.95 14.57
C ILE A 908 -28.94 15.74 15.84
N GLU A 909 -29.94 16.48 16.31
CA GLU A 909 -29.87 17.29 17.52
C GLU A 909 -30.87 16.80 18.55
N ARG A 910 -30.50 16.84 19.83
CA ARG A 910 -31.48 16.66 20.91
C ARG A 910 -32.05 18.02 21.30
N GLU A 911 -33.38 18.14 21.38
CA GLU A 911 -33.99 19.38 21.89
C GLU A 911 -33.49 19.66 23.31
N GLN A 912 -32.83 20.80 23.50
CA GLN A 912 -32.46 21.27 24.83
C GLN A 912 -33.68 21.92 25.46
N TYR A 913 -34.15 21.36 26.57
CA TYR A 913 -35.06 22.08 27.44
C TYR A 913 -34.32 23.33 27.95
N ASN A 914 -34.84 24.51 27.61
CA ASN A 914 -34.51 25.75 28.30
C ASN A 914 -34.95 25.61 29.77
N THR A 915 -34.07 25.12 30.63
CA THR A 915 -34.26 25.15 32.10
C THR A 915 -33.06 25.78 32.77
#